data_AF-A0A3E2HRE0-F1
#
_entry.id   AF-A0A3E2HRE0-F1
#
_cell.length_a   1.000
_cell.length_b   1.000
_cell.length_c   1.000
_cell.angle_alpha   90.00
_cell.angle_beta   90.00
_cell.angle_gamma   90.00
#
_symmetry.space_group_name_H-M   'P 1'
#
loop_
_entity.id
_entity.type
_entity.pdbx_description
1 polymer ?
#
loop_
_entity_poly.entity_id
_entity_poly.type
_entity_poly.pdbx_seq_one_letter_code
_entity_poly.pdbx_strand_id
1 'polypeptide(L)'
;MSLDPPTYLFSLQNNIRGRPIPWEGAVRAGTISEDQLSKIRAVDKVRKEQRKQTIEADLGGYRTLFLGGDNKPSVFEAAARRADVVQYLLVLLGDLLDSIPDLSKALSEHPNPFKSFIPLLAQPTSPEDTIPLLTSTVLTTLIAASPSSSIQTKSALPKLYSYLSLLAKSTDGGLQDIAVLQYSALLRGKESRQIFWAQRNETVVPLIDILKAASNVNTNGDSASTLFSGSSTPRGGPEGSLGGGVGLQLLYHVLLVIWQLSFEGVVVGEGLESEYEFIFLYTQLLKLSPKEKTTRLLISTLYNLLSSDQKILLPAATLARLPALLQNLNGRHLTDPDLLEDVQNLTEMLDEYTKTQTNFDEYYAEVNTGHLRWSPPHRSPTFWAENARRILEHENGELPRKLAEIMSKPWDNDKQVLAIACNDVGWLVKEVPEKRYQLEKLGLKRRVMELMAESDETVRWESLNALGGWLNYLIISPFIPSLACKFHILNNNFNSPSMKRFRAVKSLGDVTIARTPPTLTSRPLSIAVSRSFGSIYINSVSRTTKLDLRRFSSPLAISHLVRYASSSSSNEALRKTPLYDLHIANGGKMVPFGGHHMPVQYSSLSIGDSHRFTRSHASLFDVSHMVQHHFSGPGATAFLERVTPAALKTLPAHHSTLSTLLWPITGGIVDDTIVTRLEPELFYVVTNADCREKDLKYFAEQLKEFKEQGGEKVEWNILEGQGLVALQGPLAEEILRSVMADPNEVNLKELFFGQSAFITIRLSNGQLSSPLHVSRGGYTGEDGFEISIKPEETVAVTKTLLETATPERLQLAGLGARDSLRLEAGMCLYGHDLDDTTTPVEGSLSWVVGKERRKDGGFHGDEVILKQLVPKSKGGSGVERRRVGLIVEGAPAREGTEIINENGEKIGHITSGCPSPTLGKNIAIAYIKDGFHKNGTPVEVVVRGKKRKAQVAKMPFVPSKFWKGDAKA
;
A
#
# COMPACT_ATOMS: atom_id res chain seq x y z
N MET A 1 7.90 -4.32 -16.48
CA MET A 1 7.27 -5.65 -16.47
C MET A 1 7.33 -6.16 -17.90
N SER A 2 7.66 -7.44 -18.09
CA SER A 2 7.51 -8.11 -19.38
C SER A 2 6.02 -8.33 -19.66
N LEU A 3 5.65 -8.37 -20.95
CA LEU A 3 4.33 -8.81 -21.40
C LEU A 3 4.25 -10.35 -21.43
N ASP A 4 4.85 -11.01 -20.42
CA ASP A 4 4.86 -12.47 -20.36
C ASP A 4 3.44 -12.98 -20.11
N PRO A 5 3.03 -14.10 -20.76
CA PRO A 5 1.69 -14.64 -20.58
C PRO A 5 1.43 -14.98 -19.10
N PRO A 6 0.25 -14.66 -18.55
CA PRO A 6 -0.03 -14.88 -17.13
C PRO A 6 0.27 -16.30 -16.69
N THR A 7 0.93 -16.43 -15.53
CA THR A 7 1.50 -17.70 -15.03
C THR A 7 0.46 -18.83 -15.02
N TYR A 8 -0.81 -18.51 -14.73
CA TYR A 8 -1.92 -19.44 -14.80
C TYR A 8 -2.10 -20.05 -16.20
N LEU A 9 -2.26 -19.22 -17.23
CA LEU A 9 -2.48 -19.65 -18.63
C LEU A 9 -1.31 -20.50 -19.13
N PHE A 10 -0.08 -20.10 -18.85
CA PHE A 10 1.12 -20.87 -19.20
C PHE A 10 1.15 -22.24 -18.51
N SER A 11 0.77 -22.31 -17.22
CA SER A 11 0.71 -23.57 -16.47
C SER A 11 -0.40 -24.50 -16.99
N LEU A 12 -1.56 -23.94 -17.36
CA LEU A 12 -2.70 -24.65 -17.93
C LEU A 12 -2.36 -25.26 -19.29
N GLN A 13 -1.78 -24.46 -20.19
CA GLN A 13 -1.31 -24.93 -21.49
C GLN A 13 -0.27 -26.06 -21.34
N ASN A 14 0.72 -25.91 -20.45
CA ASN A 14 1.71 -26.95 -20.20
C ASN A 14 1.11 -28.25 -19.65
N ASN A 15 0.10 -28.15 -18.78
CA ASN A 15 -0.64 -29.32 -18.29
C ASN A 15 -1.33 -30.06 -19.45
N ILE A 16 -1.96 -29.33 -20.37
CA ILE A 16 -2.63 -29.89 -21.56
C ILE A 16 -1.61 -30.51 -22.53
N ARG A 17 -0.48 -29.83 -22.82
CA ARG A 17 0.62 -30.36 -23.66
C ARG A 17 1.14 -31.71 -23.14
N GLY A 18 1.16 -31.90 -21.82
CA GLY A 18 1.61 -33.13 -21.15
C GLY A 18 0.60 -34.29 -21.15
N ARG A 19 -0.68 -34.06 -21.45
CA ARG A 19 -1.70 -35.12 -21.43
C ARG A 19 -1.63 -35.99 -22.70
N PRO A 20 -1.68 -37.33 -22.60
CA PRO A 20 -1.75 -38.20 -23.76
C PRO A 20 -3.16 -38.19 -24.36
N ILE A 21 -3.28 -37.76 -25.62
CA ILE A 21 -4.54 -37.83 -26.38
C ILE A 21 -4.64 -39.18 -27.10
N PRO A 22 -5.71 -39.97 -26.89
CA PRO A 22 -5.91 -41.25 -27.58
C PRO A 22 -6.45 -40.99 -29.00
N TRP A 23 -5.56 -40.54 -29.89
CA TRP A 23 -5.86 -40.19 -31.29
C TRP A 23 -6.51 -41.33 -32.09
N GLU A 24 -6.02 -42.57 -31.93
CA GLU A 24 -6.61 -43.77 -32.56
C GLU A 24 -8.03 -44.07 -32.03
N GLY A 25 -8.37 -43.60 -30.83
CA GLY A 25 -9.74 -43.62 -30.32
C GLY A 25 -10.61 -42.55 -30.97
N ALA A 26 -10.06 -41.36 -31.25
CA ALA A 26 -10.77 -40.27 -31.91
C ALA A 26 -11.11 -40.60 -33.37
N VAL A 27 -10.21 -41.28 -34.09
CA VAL A 27 -10.44 -41.75 -35.48
C VAL A 27 -11.48 -42.86 -35.51
N ARG A 28 -11.35 -43.90 -34.69
CA ARG A 28 -12.35 -45.00 -34.62
C ARG A 28 -13.74 -44.55 -34.19
N ALA A 29 -13.84 -43.46 -33.41
CA ALA A 29 -15.12 -42.85 -33.04
C ALA A 29 -15.71 -41.92 -34.12
N GLY A 30 -15.05 -41.75 -35.27
CA GLY A 30 -15.46 -40.82 -36.33
C GLY A 30 -15.33 -39.34 -35.97
N THR A 31 -14.67 -38.98 -34.87
CA THR A 31 -14.54 -37.58 -34.39
C THR A 31 -13.39 -36.81 -35.04
N ILE A 32 -12.45 -37.51 -35.70
CA ILE A 32 -11.38 -36.93 -36.52
C ILE A 32 -11.15 -37.89 -37.70
N SER A 33 -10.90 -37.37 -38.90
CA SER A 33 -10.51 -38.19 -40.06
C SER A 33 -9.02 -38.54 -40.05
N GLU A 34 -8.63 -39.62 -40.74
CA GLU A 34 -7.22 -40.02 -40.87
C GLU A 34 -6.34 -38.93 -41.53
N ASP A 35 -6.87 -38.21 -42.52
CA ASP A 35 -6.25 -37.04 -43.17
C ASP A 35 -5.92 -35.94 -42.13
N GLN A 36 -6.90 -35.57 -41.30
CA GLN A 36 -6.71 -34.59 -40.23
C GLN A 36 -5.68 -35.08 -39.18
N LEU A 37 -5.74 -36.34 -38.77
CA LEU A 37 -4.77 -36.90 -37.81
C LEU A 37 -3.35 -36.93 -38.38
N SER A 38 -3.18 -37.25 -39.67
CA SER A 38 -1.90 -37.22 -40.35
C SER A 38 -1.27 -35.83 -40.29
N LYS A 39 -2.04 -34.78 -40.62
CA LYS A 39 -1.58 -33.39 -40.55
C LYS A 39 -1.27 -32.93 -39.12
N ILE A 40 -2.06 -33.34 -38.13
CA ILE A 40 -1.76 -33.06 -36.71
C ILE A 40 -0.43 -33.71 -36.30
N ARG A 41 -0.21 -34.99 -36.63
CA ARG A 41 1.02 -35.73 -36.31
C ARG A 41 2.27 -35.15 -36.97
N ALA A 42 2.14 -34.52 -38.13
CA ALA A 42 3.26 -33.89 -38.83
C ALA A 42 3.80 -32.62 -38.14
N VAL A 43 3.08 -32.06 -37.16
CA VAL A 43 3.48 -30.85 -36.41
C VAL A 43 3.45 -31.02 -34.89
N ASP A 44 2.74 -32.02 -34.37
CA ASP A 44 2.70 -32.34 -32.93
C ASP A 44 4.04 -32.92 -32.44
N LYS A 45 4.56 -32.37 -31.34
CA LYS A 45 5.86 -32.73 -30.72
C LYS A 45 7.09 -32.67 -31.65
N VAL A 46 6.96 -32.05 -32.82
CA VAL A 46 8.05 -31.77 -33.77
C VAL A 46 8.83 -30.52 -33.36
N ARG A 47 10.13 -30.45 -33.68
CA ARG A 47 10.99 -29.28 -33.42
C ARG A 47 10.49 -28.03 -34.18
N LYS A 48 10.63 -26.84 -33.59
CA LYS A 48 10.09 -25.57 -34.12
C LYS A 48 10.39 -25.35 -35.61
N GLU A 49 11.66 -25.44 -36.03
CA GLU A 49 12.05 -25.23 -37.44
C GLU A 49 11.40 -26.22 -38.41
N GLN A 50 11.34 -27.51 -38.04
CA GLN A 50 10.75 -28.53 -38.89
C GLN A 50 9.23 -28.39 -38.96
N ARG A 51 8.57 -28.04 -37.84
CA ARG A 51 7.15 -27.68 -37.79
C ARG A 51 6.83 -26.50 -38.70
N LYS A 52 7.67 -25.46 -38.70
CA LYS A 52 7.55 -24.28 -39.57
C LYS A 52 7.60 -24.68 -41.05
N GLN A 53 8.64 -25.43 -41.45
CA GLN A 53 8.79 -25.94 -42.82
C GLN A 53 7.59 -26.80 -43.27
N THR A 54 7.09 -27.71 -42.42
CA THR A 54 5.91 -28.54 -42.72
C THR A 54 4.66 -27.71 -43.00
N ILE A 55 4.45 -26.60 -42.27
CA ILE A 55 3.27 -25.76 -42.40
C ILE A 55 3.38 -24.80 -43.59
N GLU A 56 4.55 -24.20 -43.81
CA GLU A 56 4.82 -23.33 -44.95
C GLU A 56 4.68 -24.08 -46.29
N ALA A 57 5.01 -25.38 -46.31
CA ALA A 57 4.82 -26.24 -47.48
C ALA A 57 3.34 -26.57 -47.80
N ASP A 58 2.40 -26.43 -46.85
CA ASP A 58 0.97 -26.77 -47.03
C ASP A 58 0.03 -25.80 -46.27
N LEU A 59 0.22 -24.49 -46.44
CA LEU A 59 -0.62 -23.46 -45.80
C LEU A 59 -2.11 -23.65 -46.09
N GLY A 60 -2.47 -24.04 -47.33
CA GLY A 60 -3.85 -24.32 -47.72
C GLY A 60 -4.46 -25.52 -47.00
N GLY A 61 -3.68 -26.58 -46.78
CA GLY A 61 -4.08 -27.74 -46.01
C GLY A 61 -4.25 -27.46 -44.52
N TYR A 62 -3.36 -26.70 -43.90
CA TYR A 62 -3.51 -26.29 -42.49
C TYR A 62 -4.64 -25.28 -42.29
N ARG A 63 -4.90 -24.40 -43.27
CA ARG A 63 -6.11 -23.56 -43.29
C ARG A 63 -7.38 -24.41 -43.29
N THR A 64 -7.44 -25.41 -44.17
CA THR A 64 -8.57 -26.34 -44.26
C THR A 64 -8.73 -27.20 -42.99
N LEU A 65 -7.63 -27.59 -42.36
CA LEU A 65 -7.64 -28.34 -41.09
C LEU A 65 -8.33 -27.54 -39.98
N PHE A 66 -7.95 -26.28 -39.76
CA PHE A 66 -8.44 -25.48 -38.63
C PHE A 66 -9.75 -24.74 -38.89
N LEU A 67 -10.06 -24.35 -40.13
CA LEU A 67 -11.26 -23.56 -40.48
C LEU A 67 -12.27 -24.30 -41.36
N GLY A 68 -11.93 -25.50 -41.82
CA GLY A 68 -12.74 -26.26 -42.77
C GLY A 68 -12.59 -25.77 -44.21
N GLY A 69 -13.45 -26.28 -45.08
CA GLY A 69 -13.62 -25.84 -46.46
C GLY A 69 -15.04 -26.15 -46.92
N ASP A 70 -15.38 -25.81 -48.17
CA ASP A 70 -16.78 -25.78 -48.65
C ASP A 70 -17.60 -27.07 -48.39
N ASN A 71 -16.93 -28.23 -48.40
CA ASN A 71 -17.53 -29.55 -48.11
C ASN A 71 -16.79 -30.36 -47.02
N LYS A 72 -15.91 -29.75 -46.21
CA LYS A 72 -15.18 -30.44 -45.13
C LYS A 72 -15.28 -29.66 -43.80
N PRO A 73 -15.73 -30.28 -42.70
CA PRO A 73 -15.74 -29.61 -41.40
C PRO A 73 -14.31 -29.37 -40.90
N SER A 74 -14.13 -28.28 -40.16
CA SER A 74 -12.90 -28.04 -39.40
C SER A 74 -12.65 -29.14 -38.37
N VAL A 75 -11.39 -29.30 -37.95
CA VAL A 75 -11.04 -30.23 -36.87
C VAL A 75 -11.76 -29.92 -35.57
N PHE A 76 -12.09 -28.65 -35.30
CA PHE A 76 -12.86 -28.22 -34.12
C PHE A 76 -14.34 -28.60 -34.22
N GLU A 77 -14.98 -28.44 -35.38
CA GLU A 77 -16.37 -28.88 -35.62
C GLU A 77 -16.47 -30.41 -35.52
N ALA A 78 -15.50 -31.16 -36.08
CA ALA A 78 -15.45 -32.62 -36.01
C ALA A 78 -15.21 -33.13 -34.56
N ALA A 79 -14.27 -32.51 -33.85
CA ALA A 79 -13.90 -32.88 -32.49
C ALA A 79 -14.85 -32.34 -31.39
N ALA A 80 -15.89 -31.58 -31.74
CA ALA A 80 -16.75 -30.86 -30.77
C ALA A 80 -17.33 -31.72 -29.63
N ARG A 81 -17.52 -33.03 -29.85
CA ARG A 81 -17.99 -33.98 -28.82
C ARG A 81 -16.91 -34.44 -27.83
N ARG A 82 -15.65 -34.04 -28.02
CA ARG A 82 -14.49 -34.44 -27.20
C ARG A 82 -13.72 -33.22 -26.69
N ALA A 83 -14.10 -32.78 -25.50
CA ALA A 83 -13.50 -31.62 -24.84
C ALA A 83 -11.97 -31.73 -24.68
N ASP A 84 -11.44 -32.92 -24.40
CA ASP A 84 -10.00 -33.17 -24.24
C ASP A 84 -9.21 -32.96 -25.54
N VAL A 85 -9.79 -33.39 -26.67
CA VAL A 85 -9.25 -33.18 -28.01
C VAL A 85 -9.31 -31.69 -28.39
N VAL A 86 -10.45 -31.03 -28.17
CA VAL A 86 -10.62 -29.59 -28.47
C VAL A 86 -9.62 -28.74 -27.67
N GLN A 87 -9.46 -29.00 -26.37
CA GLN A 87 -8.46 -28.33 -25.53
C GLN A 87 -7.04 -28.49 -26.11
N TYR A 88 -6.66 -29.71 -26.51
CA TYR A 88 -5.34 -29.97 -27.08
C TYR A 88 -5.13 -29.25 -28.41
N LEU A 89 -6.12 -29.26 -29.29
CA LEU A 89 -6.08 -28.59 -30.60
C LEU A 89 -6.01 -27.06 -30.47
N LEU A 90 -6.67 -26.47 -29.47
CA LEU A 90 -6.57 -25.03 -29.19
C LEU A 90 -5.16 -24.65 -28.68
N VAL A 91 -4.55 -25.44 -27.79
CA VAL A 91 -3.17 -25.22 -27.35
C VAL A 91 -2.18 -25.40 -28.51
N LEU A 92 -2.35 -26.45 -29.32
CA LEU A 92 -1.52 -26.68 -30.50
C LEU A 92 -1.63 -25.49 -31.47
N LEU A 93 -2.84 -25.06 -31.82
CA LEU A 93 -3.04 -23.92 -32.72
C LEU A 93 -2.44 -22.63 -32.16
N GLY A 94 -2.58 -22.36 -30.86
CA GLY A 94 -1.89 -21.24 -30.20
C GLY A 94 -0.37 -21.30 -30.39
N ASP A 95 0.24 -22.46 -30.16
CA ASP A 95 1.68 -22.69 -30.36
C ASP A 95 2.10 -22.52 -31.85
N LEU A 96 1.22 -22.84 -32.80
CA LEU A 96 1.49 -22.63 -34.23
C LEU A 96 1.41 -21.15 -34.61
N LEU A 97 0.38 -20.43 -34.14
CA LEU A 97 0.17 -19.01 -34.44
C LEU A 97 1.27 -18.12 -33.87
N ASP A 98 1.78 -18.42 -32.67
CA ASP A 98 2.89 -17.71 -32.04
C ASP A 98 4.22 -17.92 -32.78
N SER A 99 4.42 -19.09 -33.41
CA SER A 99 5.68 -19.45 -34.06
C SER A 99 5.72 -19.26 -35.58
N ILE A 100 4.56 -19.11 -36.25
CA ILE A 100 4.45 -19.11 -37.72
C ILE A 100 3.48 -18.00 -38.18
N PRO A 101 3.99 -16.78 -38.44
CA PRO A 101 3.19 -15.64 -38.89
C PRO A 101 2.41 -15.91 -40.20
N ASP A 102 3.00 -16.67 -41.14
CA ASP A 102 2.38 -16.99 -42.43
C ASP A 102 1.12 -17.87 -42.28
N LEU A 103 1.06 -18.73 -41.25
CA LEU A 103 -0.16 -19.48 -40.93
C LEU A 103 -1.25 -18.53 -40.42
N SER A 104 -0.90 -17.59 -39.54
CA SER A 104 -1.86 -16.59 -39.04
C SER A 104 -2.45 -15.75 -40.17
N LYS A 105 -1.59 -15.31 -41.10
CA LYS A 105 -2.00 -14.61 -42.33
C LYS A 105 -2.94 -15.48 -43.17
N ALA A 106 -2.53 -16.71 -43.52
CA ALA A 106 -3.32 -17.63 -44.34
C ALA A 106 -4.70 -17.98 -43.73
N LEU A 107 -4.78 -18.08 -42.39
CA LEU A 107 -6.04 -18.26 -41.67
C LEU A 107 -6.92 -17.00 -41.73
N SER A 108 -6.33 -15.80 -41.62
CA SER A 108 -7.07 -14.53 -41.73
C SER A 108 -7.64 -14.26 -43.13
N GLU A 109 -7.03 -14.82 -44.18
CA GLU A 109 -7.49 -14.73 -45.58
C GLU A 109 -8.69 -15.67 -45.88
N HIS A 110 -9.10 -16.51 -44.92
CA HIS A 110 -10.29 -17.36 -45.09
C HIS A 110 -11.57 -16.51 -45.11
N PRO A 111 -12.59 -16.81 -45.96
CA PRO A 111 -13.84 -16.04 -45.99
C PRO A 111 -14.61 -16.00 -44.67
N ASN A 112 -14.37 -16.99 -43.80
CA ASN A 112 -15.01 -17.14 -42.49
C ASN A 112 -13.96 -17.52 -41.42
N PRO A 113 -13.07 -16.61 -41.00
CA PRO A 113 -11.89 -16.95 -40.20
C PRO A 113 -12.22 -17.23 -38.72
N PHE A 114 -13.40 -16.82 -38.25
CA PHE A 114 -13.83 -16.98 -36.85
C PHE A 114 -14.92 -18.04 -36.63
N LYS A 115 -15.48 -18.61 -37.71
CA LYS A 115 -16.68 -19.47 -37.67
C LYS A 115 -16.54 -20.65 -36.70
N SER A 116 -15.41 -21.37 -36.74
CA SER A 116 -15.19 -22.55 -35.91
C SER A 116 -14.93 -22.25 -34.43
N PHE A 117 -14.60 -20.99 -34.10
CA PHE A 117 -14.22 -20.58 -32.74
C PHE A 117 -15.35 -19.89 -31.99
N ILE A 118 -16.20 -19.09 -32.66
CA ILE A 118 -17.30 -18.38 -32.01
C ILE A 118 -18.26 -19.30 -31.23
N PRO A 119 -18.63 -20.50 -31.70
CA PRO A 119 -19.42 -21.46 -30.91
C PRO A 119 -18.71 -21.96 -29.65
N LEU A 120 -17.38 -22.01 -29.64
CA LEU A 120 -16.57 -22.46 -28.49
C LEU A 120 -16.43 -21.37 -27.40
N LEU A 121 -16.87 -20.14 -27.66
CA LEU A 121 -17.03 -19.06 -26.67
C LEU A 121 -18.42 -19.05 -26.00
N ALA A 122 -19.38 -19.87 -26.45
CA ALA A 122 -20.78 -19.73 -26.04
C ALA A 122 -20.99 -20.05 -24.55
N GLN A 123 -21.48 -19.05 -23.80
CA GLN A 123 -21.90 -19.09 -22.39
C GLN A 123 -21.13 -20.11 -21.51
N PRO A 124 -19.91 -19.76 -21.05
CA PRO A 124 -19.25 -20.52 -19.98
C PRO A 124 -20.16 -20.69 -18.76
N THR A 125 -20.09 -21.87 -18.14
CA THR A 125 -20.71 -22.13 -16.83
C THR A 125 -19.84 -21.54 -15.70
N SER A 126 -18.54 -21.39 -15.95
CA SER A 126 -17.57 -20.72 -15.07
C SER A 126 -16.56 -19.91 -15.89
N PRO A 127 -16.10 -18.72 -15.43
CA PRO A 127 -14.99 -18.00 -16.08
C PRO A 127 -13.72 -18.85 -16.23
N GLU A 128 -13.52 -19.89 -15.41
CA GLU A 128 -12.40 -20.83 -15.48
C GLU A 128 -12.52 -21.89 -16.60
N ASP A 129 -13.62 -21.92 -17.36
CA ASP A 129 -13.85 -22.94 -18.38
C ASP A 129 -12.75 -22.93 -19.46
N THR A 130 -11.98 -24.02 -19.50
CA THR A 130 -10.73 -24.12 -20.28
C THR A 130 -10.92 -23.92 -21.78
N ILE A 131 -12.06 -24.37 -22.36
CA ILE A 131 -12.30 -24.25 -23.80
C ILE A 131 -12.57 -22.79 -24.20
N PRO A 132 -13.52 -22.06 -23.59
CA PRO A 132 -13.66 -20.61 -23.81
C PRO A 132 -12.36 -19.82 -23.57
N LEU A 133 -11.60 -20.13 -22.52
CA LEU A 133 -10.36 -19.41 -22.18
C LEU A 133 -9.25 -19.58 -23.23
N LEU A 134 -9.06 -20.80 -23.73
CA LEU A 134 -8.10 -21.06 -24.82
C LEU A 134 -8.62 -20.51 -26.15
N THR A 135 -9.93 -20.59 -26.40
CA THR A 135 -10.57 -20.04 -27.60
C THR A 135 -10.40 -18.53 -27.69
N SER A 136 -10.58 -17.80 -26.58
CA SER A 136 -10.35 -16.35 -26.55
C SER A 136 -8.91 -16.01 -26.88
N THR A 137 -7.95 -16.75 -26.33
CA THR A 137 -6.52 -16.59 -26.63
C THR A 137 -6.22 -16.75 -28.12
N VAL A 138 -6.73 -17.81 -28.76
CA VAL A 138 -6.56 -18.04 -30.21
C VAL A 138 -7.23 -16.95 -31.05
N LEU A 139 -8.45 -16.55 -30.71
CA LEU A 139 -9.18 -15.49 -31.42
C LEU A 139 -8.48 -14.13 -31.30
N THR A 140 -7.98 -13.80 -30.11
CA THR A 140 -7.21 -12.58 -29.87
C THR A 140 -5.95 -12.54 -30.75
N THR A 141 -5.20 -13.64 -30.83
CA THR A 141 -4.01 -13.71 -31.70
C THR A 141 -4.36 -13.57 -33.19
N LEU A 142 -5.43 -14.23 -33.67
CA LEU A 142 -5.88 -14.13 -35.07
C LEU A 142 -6.32 -12.70 -35.43
N ILE A 143 -7.11 -12.05 -34.56
CA ILE A 143 -7.60 -10.68 -34.80
C ILE A 143 -6.44 -9.67 -34.71
N ALA A 144 -5.53 -9.82 -33.74
CA ALA A 144 -4.39 -8.92 -33.57
C ALA A 144 -3.35 -9.04 -34.71
N ALA A 145 -3.26 -10.20 -35.37
CA ALA A 145 -2.37 -10.43 -36.50
C ALA A 145 -2.86 -9.82 -37.83
N SER A 146 -4.17 -9.65 -38.00
CA SER A 146 -4.77 -8.96 -39.15
C SER A 146 -5.71 -7.84 -38.67
N PRO A 147 -5.17 -6.65 -38.33
CA PRO A 147 -5.94 -5.51 -37.82
C PRO A 147 -6.85 -4.83 -38.87
N SER A 148 -7.18 -5.54 -39.95
CA SER A 148 -8.03 -5.05 -41.02
C SER A 148 -9.52 -5.09 -40.64
N SER A 149 -10.26 -4.07 -41.08
CA SER A 149 -11.69 -3.83 -40.84
C SER A 149 -12.59 -4.82 -41.62
N SER A 150 -12.35 -6.13 -41.51
CA SER A 150 -13.22 -7.13 -42.15
C SER A 150 -14.60 -7.17 -41.47
N ILE A 151 -15.66 -7.41 -42.25
CA ILE A 151 -17.03 -7.53 -41.74
C ILE A 151 -17.11 -8.67 -40.70
N GLN A 152 -16.35 -9.73 -40.92
CA GLN A 152 -16.19 -10.88 -40.05
C GLN A 152 -15.59 -10.45 -38.69
N THR A 153 -14.56 -9.61 -38.68
CA THR A 153 -13.93 -9.07 -37.46
C THR A 153 -14.94 -8.25 -36.65
N LYS A 154 -15.70 -7.37 -37.31
CA LYS A 154 -16.76 -6.55 -36.67
C LYS A 154 -17.86 -7.42 -36.03
N SER A 155 -18.17 -8.57 -36.62
CA SER A 155 -19.16 -9.52 -36.08
C SER A 155 -18.64 -10.40 -34.92
N ALA A 156 -17.31 -10.55 -34.82
CA ALA A 156 -16.64 -11.42 -33.86
C ALA A 156 -16.20 -10.67 -32.59
N LEU A 157 -15.68 -9.45 -32.75
CA LEU A 157 -15.19 -8.61 -31.65
C LEU A 157 -16.20 -8.46 -30.49
N PRO A 158 -17.49 -8.14 -30.72
CA PRO A 158 -18.45 -7.99 -29.62
C PRO A 158 -18.62 -9.24 -28.76
N LYS A 159 -18.56 -10.43 -29.38
CA LYS A 159 -18.71 -11.71 -28.68
C LYS A 159 -17.47 -12.05 -27.86
N LEU A 160 -16.29 -11.71 -28.38
CA LEU A 160 -15.03 -11.84 -27.66
C LEU A 160 -14.97 -10.87 -26.48
N TYR A 161 -15.38 -9.62 -26.66
CA TYR A 161 -15.43 -8.62 -25.59
C TYR A 161 -16.40 -9.01 -24.46
N SER A 162 -17.61 -9.51 -24.77
CA SER A 162 -18.52 -10.00 -23.72
C SER A 162 -17.94 -11.19 -22.92
N TYR A 163 -17.17 -12.08 -23.55
CA TYR A 163 -16.46 -13.15 -22.81
C TYR A 163 -15.31 -12.61 -21.96
N LEU A 164 -14.49 -11.70 -22.49
CA LEU A 164 -13.41 -11.06 -21.73
C LEU A 164 -13.95 -10.18 -20.58
N SER A 165 -15.15 -9.60 -20.72
CA SER A 165 -15.86 -8.89 -19.65
C SER A 165 -16.13 -9.82 -18.45
N LEU A 166 -16.53 -11.07 -18.69
CA LEU A 166 -16.74 -12.05 -17.63
C LEU A 166 -15.43 -12.36 -16.87
N LEU A 167 -14.31 -12.47 -17.58
CA LEU A 167 -12.99 -12.66 -16.97
C LEU A 167 -12.54 -11.42 -16.17
N ALA A 168 -12.77 -10.22 -16.70
CA ALA A 168 -12.44 -8.95 -16.02
C ALA A 168 -13.30 -8.71 -14.76
N LYS A 169 -14.52 -9.26 -14.71
CA LYS A 169 -15.42 -9.24 -13.54
C LYS A 169 -15.11 -10.35 -12.51
N SER A 170 -14.16 -11.23 -12.79
CA SER A 170 -13.74 -12.28 -11.83
C SER A 170 -13.10 -11.67 -10.58
N THR A 171 -13.17 -12.38 -9.46
CA THR A 171 -12.41 -12.04 -8.24
C THR A 171 -10.96 -12.54 -8.29
N ASP A 172 -10.60 -13.39 -9.25
CA ASP A 172 -9.22 -13.84 -9.46
C ASP A 172 -8.45 -12.83 -10.32
N GLY A 173 -7.51 -12.12 -9.69
CA GLY A 173 -6.64 -11.14 -10.35
C GLY A 173 -5.79 -11.69 -11.51
N GLY A 174 -5.55 -13.01 -11.56
CA GLY A 174 -4.90 -13.68 -12.68
C GLY A 174 -5.82 -13.87 -13.89
N LEU A 175 -7.13 -14.09 -13.68
CA LEU A 175 -8.12 -14.09 -14.76
C LEU A 175 -8.39 -12.67 -15.27
N GLN A 176 -8.44 -11.69 -14.37
CA GLN A 176 -8.48 -10.27 -14.73
C GLN A 176 -7.26 -9.88 -15.60
N ASP A 177 -6.04 -10.27 -15.21
CA ASP A 177 -4.81 -9.96 -15.97
C ASP A 177 -4.83 -10.56 -17.39
N ILE A 178 -5.36 -11.79 -17.55
CA ILE A 178 -5.57 -12.40 -18.87
C ILE A 178 -6.56 -11.59 -19.71
N ALA A 179 -7.68 -11.15 -19.14
CA ALA A 179 -8.70 -10.38 -19.85
C ALA A 179 -8.13 -9.06 -20.40
N VAL A 180 -7.42 -8.33 -19.53
CA VAL A 180 -6.88 -7.00 -19.82
C VAL A 180 -5.73 -7.07 -20.82
N LEU A 181 -4.85 -8.09 -20.74
CA LEU A 181 -3.84 -8.33 -21.77
C LEU A 181 -4.45 -8.64 -23.14
N GLN A 182 -5.55 -9.41 -23.20
CA GLN A 182 -6.24 -9.68 -24.46
C GLN A 182 -6.93 -8.42 -25.01
N TYR A 183 -7.56 -7.58 -24.18
CA TYR A 183 -8.02 -6.26 -24.60
C TYR A 183 -6.89 -5.44 -25.21
N SER A 184 -5.72 -5.39 -24.57
CA SER A 184 -4.59 -4.60 -25.06
C SER A 184 -4.07 -5.05 -26.43
N ALA A 185 -4.12 -6.35 -26.72
CA ALA A 185 -3.81 -6.88 -28.05
C ALA A 185 -4.83 -6.46 -29.12
N LEU A 186 -6.13 -6.40 -28.77
CA LEU A 186 -7.24 -6.09 -29.68
C LEU A 186 -7.39 -4.59 -29.99
N LEU A 187 -7.07 -3.70 -29.04
CA LEU A 187 -7.34 -2.25 -29.11
C LEU A 187 -6.34 -1.43 -29.94
N ARG A 188 -5.45 -2.08 -30.70
CA ARG A 188 -4.49 -1.43 -31.59
C ARG A 188 -5.17 -0.65 -32.72
N GLY A 189 -6.30 -1.14 -33.25
CA GLY A 189 -7.06 -0.51 -34.31
C GLY A 189 -8.16 0.44 -33.81
N LYS A 190 -8.40 1.54 -34.53
CA LYS A 190 -9.45 2.54 -34.25
C LYS A 190 -10.84 1.93 -34.15
N GLU A 191 -11.22 1.08 -35.11
CA GLU A 191 -12.54 0.45 -35.11
C GLU A 191 -12.73 -0.48 -33.90
N SER A 192 -11.70 -1.26 -33.51
CA SER A 192 -11.75 -2.09 -32.30
C SER A 192 -12.05 -1.25 -31.06
N ARG A 193 -11.40 -0.09 -30.91
CA ARG A 193 -11.66 0.85 -29.81
C ARG A 193 -13.10 1.39 -29.82
N GLN A 194 -13.62 1.74 -30.99
CA GLN A 194 -15.00 2.22 -31.13
C GLN A 194 -16.04 1.14 -30.78
N ILE A 195 -15.83 -0.12 -31.21
CA ILE A 195 -16.68 -1.25 -30.84
C ILE A 195 -16.60 -1.54 -29.33
N PHE A 196 -15.38 -1.51 -28.76
CA PHE A 196 -15.15 -1.68 -27.33
C PHE A 196 -15.89 -0.61 -26.51
N TRP A 197 -15.86 0.65 -26.95
CA TRP A 197 -16.59 1.75 -26.31
C TRP A 197 -18.11 1.68 -26.48
N ALA A 198 -18.59 1.21 -27.64
CA ALA A 198 -20.02 0.96 -27.84
C ALA A 198 -20.59 -0.07 -26.84
N GLN A 199 -19.74 -0.95 -26.30
CA GLN A 199 -20.08 -1.91 -25.24
C GLN A 199 -19.56 -1.52 -23.84
N ARG A 200 -19.26 -0.23 -23.57
CA ARG A 200 -18.61 0.24 -22.32
C ARG A 200 -19.23 -0.28 -21.01
N ASN A 201 -20.55 -0.49 -20.96
CA ASN A 201 -21.26 -1.08 -19.83
C ASN A 201 -20.76 -2.50 -19.45
N GLU A 202 -20.24 -3.25 -20.42
CA GLU A 202 -19.60 -4.55 -20.21
C GLU A 202 -18.08 -4.43 -20.15
N THR A 203 -17.47 -3.60 -20.99
CA THR A 203 -16.01 -3.60 -21.23
C THR A 203 -15.23 -2.64 -20.35
N VAL A 204 -15.76 -1.43 -20.10
CA VAL A 204 -15.08 -0.34 -19.37
C VAL A 204 -15.40 -0.39 -17.87
N VAL A 205 -16.65 -0.66 -17.50
CA VAL A 205 -17.08 -0.71 -16.08
C VAL A 205 -16.15 -1.57 -15.21
N PRO A 206 -15.77 -2.82 -15.57
CA PRO A 206 -14.87 -3.63 -14.74
C PRO A 206 -13.46 -3.05 -14.62
N LEU A 207 -13.00 -2.30 -15.62
CA LEU A 207 -11.70 -1.62 -15.57
C LEU A 207 -11.77 -0.44 -14.61
N ILE A 208 -12.86 0.33 -14.64
CA ILE A 208 -13.11 1.42 -13.68
C ILE A 208 -13.23 0.88 -12.26
N ASP A 209 -13.89 -0.27 -12.05
CA ASP A 209 -13.98 -0.92 -10.73
C ASP A 209 -12.60 -1.34 -10.20
N ILE A 210 -11.74 -1.91 -11.05
CA ILE A 210 -10.34 -2.22 -10.68
C ILE A 210 -9.55 -0.95 -10.35
N LEU A 211 -9.76 0.15 -11.09
CA LEU A 211 -9.10 1.43 -10.84
C LEU A 211 -9.59 2.09 -9.54
N LYS A 212 -10.89 2.05 -9.25
CA LYS A 212 -11.49 2.53 -7.98
C LYS A 212 -11.01 1.73 -6.79
N ALA A 213 -10.94 0.40 -6.93
CA ALA A 213 -10.32 -0.48 -5.93
C ALA A 213 -8.84 -0.10 -5.70
N ALA A 214 -8.06 0.10 -6.76
CA ALA A 214 -6.64 0.48 -6.68
C ALA A 214 -6.40 1.87 -6.06
N SER A 215 -7.36 2.80 -6.13
CA SER A 215 -7.27 4.14 -5.55
C SER A 215 -7.90 4.29 -4.15
N ASN A 216 -8.52 3.24 -3.60
CA ASN A 216 -9.37 3.28 -2.40
C ASN A 216 -10.54 4.29 -2.51
N VAL A 217 -11.00 4.61 -3.72
CA VAL A 217 -12.20 5.45 -3.93
C VAL A 217 -13.41 4.54 -3.85
N ASN A 218 -14.19 4.65 -2.76
CA ASN A 218 -15.44 3.90 -2.60
C ASN A 218 -16.39 4.16 -3.78
N THR A 219 -17.13 3.14 -4.20
CA THR A 219 -17.94 3.13 -5.44
C THR A 219 -19.16 4.06 -5.43
N ASN A 220 -19.44 4.74 -4.32
CA ASN A 220 -20.57 5.65 -4.17
C ASN A 220 -20.06 7.10 -4.24
N GLY A 221 -20.54 7.87 -5.23
CA GLY A 221 -20.08 9.24 -5.52
C GLY A 221 -20.29 10.27 -4.40
N ASP A 222 -20.94 9.89 -3.30
CA ASP A 222 -21.22 10.75 -2.14
C ASP A 222 -19.96 11.09 -1.29
N SER A 223 -18.79 10.51 -1.59
CA SER A 223 -17.53 10.75 -0.86
C SER A 223 -16.49 11.56 -1.65
N ALA A 224 -16.83 12.04 -2.85
CA ALA A 224 -15.87 12.71 -3.72
C ALA A 224 -15.46 14.10 -3.18
N SER A 225 -16.43 14.95 -2.82
CA SER A 225 -16.24 16.36 -2.43
C SER A 225 -15.27 16.56 -1.25
N THR A 226 -15.20 15.61 -0.33
CA THR A 226 -14.36 15.65 0.88
C THR A 226 -12.90 15.34 0.54
N LEU A 227 -12.70 14.51 -0.47
CA LEU A 227 -11.41 14.22 -1.10
C LEU A 227 -10.98 15.36 -2.07
N PHE A 228 -11.92 16.12 -2.65
CA PHE A 228 -11.66 17.35 -3.42
C PHE A 228 -11.30 18.56 -2.53
N SER A 229 -11.89 18.68 -1.34
CA SER A 229 -11.64 19.77 -0.39
C SER A 229 -10.24 19.66 0.26
N GLY A 230 -9.69 18.45 0.32
CA GLY A 230 -8.42 18.14 0.99
C GLY A 230 -8.54 18.00 2.50
N SER A 231 -9.75 18.02 3.07
CA SER A 231 -9.96 17.84 4.52
C SER A 231 -10.03 16.38 4.97
N SER A 232 -10.14 15.41 4.05
CA SER A 232 -10.00 13.99 4.35
C SER A 232 -8.76 13.37 3.69
N THR A 233 -7.78 12.99 4.51
CA THR A 233 -6.88 11.90 4.15
C THR A 233 -7.69 10.60 4.09
N PRO A 234 -7.54 9.76 3.04
CA PRO A 234 -8.12 8.43 3.03
C PRO A 234 -7.63 7.64 4.24
N ARG A 235 -8.55 7.26 5.14
CA ARG A 235 -8.19 6.47 6.33
C ARG A 235 -7.82 5.05 5.91
N GLY A 236 -6.54 4.71 5.99
CA GLY A 236 -6.07 3.31 6.02
C GLY A 236 -5.34 2.83 4.76
N GLY A 237 -4.20 3.45 4.45
CA GLY A 237 -3.22 2.90 3.49
C GLY A 237 -1.95 3.75 3.43
N PRO A 238 -0.74 3.15 3.29
CA PRO A 238 0.46 3.92 2.96
C PRO A 238 0.27 4.57 1.58
N GLU A 239 0.65 5.83 1.39
CA GLU A 239 0.65 6.39 0.04
C GLU A 239 1.75 5.73 -0.81
N GLY A 240 1.40 5.42 -2.06
CA GLY A 240 2.17 4.46 -2.88
C GLY A 240 1.72 3.00 -2.74
N SER A 241 0.88 2.65 -1.75
CA SER A 241 0.19 1.37 -1.69
C SER A 241 -1.12 1.46 -2.47
N LEU A 242 -1.27 0.58 -3.47
CA LEU A 242 -2.54 0.40 -4.16
C LEU A 242 -3.58 -0.18 -3.19
N GLY A 243 -4.80 0.31 -3.31
CA GLY A 243 -5.96 -0.16 -2.58
C GLY A 243 -6.51 -1.51 -3.05
N GLY A 244 -7.50 -2.02 -2.31
CA GLY A 244 -8.41 -3.08 -2.78
C GLY A 244 -7.78 -4.43 -3.15
N GLY A 245 -6.51 -4.69 -2.84
CA GLY A 245 -5.80 -5.91 -3.21
C GLY A 245 -5.35 -5.99 -4.68
N VAL A 246 -5.43 -4.88 -5.43
CA VAL A 246 -5.05 -4.85 -6.86
C VAL A 246 -3.54 -4.94 -7.03
N GLY A 247 -3.07 -5.93 -7.77
CA GLY A 247 -1.66 -6.11 -8.10
C GLY A 247 -1.14 -5.04 -9.06
N LEU A 248 0.07 -4.51 -8.82
CA LEU A 248 0.71 -3.48 -9.65
C LEU A 248 0.84 -3.85 -11.15
N GLN A 249 0.95 -5.14 -11.46
CA GLN A 249 0.99 -5.65 -12.85
C GLN A 249 -0.39 -5.51 -13.53
N LEU A 250 -1.46 -5.94 -12.85
CA LEU A 250 -2.83 -5.77 -13.32
C LEU A 250 -3.16 -4.28 -13.49
N LEU A 251 -2.81 -3.43 -12.52
CA LEU A 251 -3.00 -1.98 -12.66
C LEU A 251 -2.30 -1.45 -13.92
N TYR A 252 -1.03 -1.81 -14.13
CA TYR A 252 -0.28 -1.38 -15.32
C TYR A 252 -0.96 -1.81 -16.63
N HIS A 253 -1.48 -3.04 -16.71
CA HIS A 253 -2.22 -3.49 -17.89
C HIS A 253 -3.56 -2.78 -18.07
N VAL A 254 -4.29 -2.47 -16.98
CA VAL A 254 -5.54 -1.71 -17.05
C VAL A 254 -5.28 -0.29 -17.54
N LEU A 255 -4.27 0.39 -16.98
CA LEU A 255 -3.82 1.70 -17.45
C LEU A 255 -3.39 1.68 -18.92
N LEU A 256 -2.77 0.59 -19.39
CA LEU A 256 -2.39 0.44 -20.81
C LEU A 256 -3.61 0.34 -21.73
N VAL A 257 -4.64 -0.42 -21.33
CA VAL A 257 -5.91 -0.55 -22.08
C VAL A 257 -6.63 0.79 -22.18
N ILE A 258 -6.70 1.54 -21.07
CA ILE A 258 -7.35 2.85 -21.06
C ILE A 258 -6.52 3.91 -21.80
N TRP A 259 -5.19 3.85 -21.71
CA TRP A 259 -4.30 4.67 -22.54
C TRP A 259 -4.53 4.41 -24.05
N GLN A 260 -4.67 3.14 -24.46
CA GLN A 260 -5.05 2.82 -25.85
C GLN A 260 -6.42 3.40 -26.23
N LEU A 261 -7.39 3.39 -25.31
CA LEU A 261 -8.72 3.97 -25.54
C LEU A 261 -8.67 5.50 -25.68
N SER A 262 -7.77 6.18 -24.95
CA SER A 262 -7.64 7.66 -24.95
C SER A 262 -7.28 8.28 -26.31
N PHE A 263 -6.73 7.50 -27.25
CA PHE A 263 -6.50 7.93 -28.63
C PHE A 263 -7.79 8.24 -29.41
N GLU A 264 -8.96 7.77 -28.94
CA GLU A 264 -10.27 8.20 -29.45
C GLU A 264 -10.93 9.23 -28.51
N GLY A 265 -10.15 10.11 -27.89
CA GLY A 265 -10.57 11.05 -26.84
C GLY A 265 -11.85 11.83 -27.14
N VAL A 266 -12.06 12.26 -28.39
CA VAL A 266 -13.28 12.95 -28.84
C VAL A 266 -14.56 12.09 -28.71
N VAL A 267 -14.44 10.76 -28.77
CA VAL A 267 -15.56 9.81 -28.69
C VAL A 267 -15.78 9.30 -27.27
N VAL A 268 -14.72 9.26 -26.46
CA VAL A 268 -14.73 8.63 -25.13
C VAL A 268 -14.67 9.61 -23.97
N GLY A 269 -14.13 10.82 -24.15
CA GLY A 269 -13.82 11.78 -23.09
C GLY A 269 -15.03 12.20 -22.27
N GLU A 270 -16.05 12.75 -22.94
CA GLU A 270 -17.32 13.18 -22.30
C GLU A 270 -17.96 12.04 -21.50
N GLY A 271 -18.07 10.84 -22.09
CA GLY A 271 -18.67 9.69 -21.42
C GLY A 271 -17.81 9.11 -20.30
N LEU A 272 -16.47 9.17 -20.41
CA LEU A 272 -15.58 8.77 -19.33
C LEU A 272 -15.77 9.67 -18.10
N GLU A 273 -15.83 10.99 -18.29
CA GLU A 273 -15.99 11.92 -17.19
C GLU A 273 -17.41 11.88 -16.61
N SER A 274 -18.44 11.97 -17.45
CA SER A 274 -19.85 12.03 -17.00
C SER A 274 -20.40 10.73 -16.42
N GLU A 275 -19.90 9.55 -16.82
CA GLU A 275 -20.34 8.26 -16.27
C GLU A 275 -19.48 7.78 -15.08
N TYR A 276 -18.20 8.19 -14.99
CA TYR A 276 -17.24 7.55 -14.07
C TYR A 276 -16.36 8.50 -13.23
N GLU A 277 -16.48 9.83 -13.35
CA GLU A 277 -15.63 10.83 -12.66
C GLU A 277 -14.12 10.57 -12.93
N PHE A 278 -13.83 10.27 -14.20
CA PHE A 278 -12.58 9.66 -14.64
C PHE A 278 -11.34 10.52 -14.37
N ILE A 279 -11.42 11.83 -14.61
CA ILE A 279 -10.31 12.78 -14.40
C ILE A 279 -9.95 12.84 -12.92
N PHE A 280 -10.94 12.83 -12.02
CA PHE A 280 -10.69 12.74 -10.58
C PHE A 280 -10.02 11.42 -10.20
N LEU A 281 -10.57 10.28 -10.67
CA LEU A 281 -10.01 8.95 -10.42
C LEU A 281 -8.54 8.85 -10.86
N TYR A 282 -8.21 9.33 -12.06
CA TYR A 282 -6.84 9.38 -12.58
C TYR A 282 -5.94 10.31 -11.77
N THR A 283 -6.46 11.46 -11.33
CA THR A 283 -5.70 12.40 -10.47
C THR A 283 -5.38 11.80 -9.10
N GLN A 284 -6.27 10.98 -8.52
CA GLN A 284 -5.96 10.25 -7.27
C GLN A 284 -4.94 9.12 -7.51
N LEU A 285 -5.10 8.33 -8.57
CA LEU A 285 -4.11 7.30 -8.95
C LEU A 285 -2.72 7.89 -9.24
N LEU A 286 -2.66 9.12 -9.77
CA LEU A 286 -1.42 9.83 -10.07
C LEU A 286 -0.67 10.27 -8.79
N LYS A 287 -1.39 10.66 -7.72
CA LYS A 287 -0.78 10.87 -6.39
C LYS A 287 -0.16 9.57 -5.86
N LEU A 288 -0.94 8.49 -5.92
CA LEU A 288 -0.59 7.16 -5.40
C LEU A 288 0.42 6.38 -6.28
N SER A 289 0.73 6.83 -7.50
CA SER A 289 1.52 6.06 -8.47
C SER A 289 2.95 5.78 -7.97
N PRO A 290 3.32 4.52 -7.68
CA PRO A 290 4.61 4.18 -7.06
C PRO A 290 5.71 3.87 -8.07
N LYS A 291 5.43 3.99 -9.37
CA LYS A 291 6.37 3.71 -10.47
C LYS A 291 6.21 4.71 -11.61
N GLU A 292 7.34 5.16 -12.11
CA GLU A 292 7.44 6.00 -13.31
C GLU A 292 6.65 5.44 -14.51
N LYS A 293 6.63 4.12 -14.72
CA LYS A 293 5.86 3.49 -15.81
C LYS A 293 4.34 3.57 -15.66
N THR A 294 3.81 3.55 -14.43
CA THR A 294 2.37 3.79 -14.21
C THR A 294 2.06 5.28 -14.27
N THR A 295 2.97 6.13 -13.76
CA THR A 295 2.88 7.60 -13.89
C THR A 295 2.83 8.03 -15.36
N ARG A 296 3.68 7.44 -16.22
CA ARG A 296 3.66 7.66 -17.67
C ARG A 296 2.31 7.37 -18.28
N LEU A 297 1.76 6.16 -18.08
CA LEU A 297 0.44 5.83 -18.64
C LEU A 297 -0.67 6.74 -18.10
N LEU A 298 -0.65 7.13 -16.82
CA LEU A 298 -1.61 8.06 -16.24
C LEU A 298 -1.53 9.45 -16.90
N ILE A 299 -0.32 10.02 -17.00
CA ILE A 299 -0.07 11.34 -17.61
C ILE A 299 -0.41 11.35 -19.10
N SER A 300 0.13 10.41 -19.90
CA SER A 300 -0.15 10.33 -21.34
C SER A 300 -1.65 10.13 -21.62
N THR A 301 -2.37 9.40 -20.76
CA THR A 301 -3.84 9.24 -20.87
C THR A 301 -4.56 10.57 -20.62
N LEU A 302 -4.20 11.27 -19.53
CA LEU A 302 -4.77 12.59 -19.22
C LEU A 302 -4.50 13.58 -20.36
N TYR A 303 -3.26 13.64 -20.86
CA TYR A 303 -2.87 14.50 -21.98
C TYR A 303 -3.65 14.20 -23.27
N ASN A 304 -3.77 12.92 -23.67
CA ASN A 304 -4.56 12.53 -24.84
C ASN A 304 -6.03 12.97 -24.75
N LEU A 305 -6.66 12.78 -23.57
CA LEU A 305 -8.06 13.15 -23.37
C LEU A 305 -8.24 14.68 -23.33
N LEU A 306 -7.45 15.40 -22.53
CA LEU A 306 -7.55 16.85 -22.36
C LEU A 306 -7.19 17.61 -23.64
N SER A 307 -6.27 17.09 -24.46
CA SER A 307 -5.99 17.61 -25.80
C SER A 307 -7.17 17.44 -26.77
N SER A 308 -7.98 16.40 -26.58
CA SER A 308 -9.09 16.05 -27.47
C SER A 308 -10.39 16.81 -27.16
N ASP A 309 -10.71 16.98 -25.88
CA ASP A 309 -11.89 17.71 -25.42
C ASP A 309 -11.55 18.65 -24.25
N GLN A 310 -11.08 19.84 -24.61
CA GLN A 310 -10.74 20.90 -23.66
C GLN A 310 -11.97 21.47 -22.93
N LYS A 311 -13.16 21.43 -23.54
CA LYS A 311 -14.34 22.15 -23.00
C LYS A 311 -14.93 21.46 -21.79
N ILE A 312 -15.00 20.13 -21.82
CA ILE A 312 -15.59 19.34 -20.74
C ILE A 312 -14.53 18.96 -19.71
N LEU A 313 -13.31 18.64 -20.15
CA LEU A 313 -12.32 17.98 -19.30
C LEU A 313 -11.35 18.95 -18.58
N LEU A 314 -11.01 20.12 -19.13
CA LEU A 314 -10.16 21.10 -18.41
C LEU A 314 -10.83 21.67 -17.14
N PRO A 315 -12.15 21.98 -17.11
CA PRO A 315 -12.84 22.32 -15.87
C PRO A 315 -12.70 21.20 -14.82
N ALA A 316 -12.97 19.95 -15.19
CA ALA A 316 -12.86 18.80 -14.30
C ALA A 316 -11.42 18.58 -13.77
N ALA A 317 -10.40 18.73 -14.63
CA ALA A 317 -8.99 18.63 -14.25
C ALA A 317 -8.57 19.72 -13.25
N THR A 318 -9.05 20.94 -13.46
CA THR A 318 -8.80 22.08 -12.56
C THR A 318 -9.50 21.86 -11.21
N LEU A 319 -10.75 21.38 -11.23
CA LEU A 319 -11.47 21.00 -10.02
C LEU A 319 -10.75 19.89 -9.24
N ALA A 320 -10.21 18.87 -9.93
CA ALA A 320 -9.45 17.77 -9.33
C ALA A 320 -8.08 18.16 -8.74
N ARG A 321 -7.67 19.44 -8.88
CA ARG A 321 -6.35 19.99 -8.53
C ARG A 321 -5.20 19.35 -9.29
N LEU A 322 -5.44 18.92 -10.54
CA LEU A 322 -4.37 18.42 -11.42
C LEU A 322 -3.21 19.42 -11.59
N PRO A 323 -3.41 20.75 -11.77
CA PRO A 323 -2.29 21.69 -11.95
C PRO A 323 -1.29 21.67 -10.78
N ALA A 324 -1.79 21.71 -9.53
CA ALA A 324 -0.95 21.63 -8.34
C ALA A 324 -0.24 20.27 -8.20
N LEU A 325 -0.86 19.18 -8.69
CA LEU A 325 -0.23 17.87 -8.70
C LEU A 325 0.90 17.77 -9.74
N LEU A 326 0.74 18.38 -10.92
CA LEU A 326 1.79 18.43 -11.95
C LEU A 326 3.01 19.24 -11.47
N GLN A 327 2.79 20.36 -10.79
CA GLN A 327 3.87 21.11 -10.13
C GLN A 327 4.65 20.25 -9.11
N ASN A 328 3.96 19.43 -8.33
CA ASN A 328 4.60 18.47 -7.42
C ASN A 328 5.31 17.31 -8.14
N LEU A 329 4.85 16.90 -9.33
CA LEU A 329 5.51 15.89 -10.16
C LEU A 329 6.80 16.41 -10.81
N ASN A 330 6.86 17.69 -11.20
CA ASN A 330 8.09 18.35 -11.65
C ASN A 330 9.18 18.38 -10.57
N GLY A 331 8.80 18.28 -9.29
CA GLY A 331 9.74 18.11 -8.17
C GLY A 331 10.28 16.68 -7.99
N ARG A 332 9.76 15.68 -8.73
CA ARG A 332 10.24 14.29 -8.69
C ARG A 332 11.32 14.07 -9.76
N HIS A 333 12.34 13.27 -9.45
CA HIS A 333 13.39 12.91 -10.42
C HIS A 333 12.87 11.87 -11.44
N LEU A 334 12.16 12.35 -12.46
CA LEU A 334 11.74 11.57 -13.62
C LEU A 334 12.88 11.50 -14.65
N THR A 335 12.97 10.37 -15.37
CA THR A 335 14.04 10.03 -16.32
C THR A 335 13.53 9.66 -17.71
N ASP A 336 12.26 9.28 -17.81
CA ASP A 336 11.58 8.96 -19.07
C ASP A 336 11.26 10.26 -19.86
N PRO A 337 11.83 10.47 -21.06
CA PRO A 337 11.73 11.74 -21.79
C PRO A 337 10.30 12.01 -22.28
N ASP A 338 9.57 10.98 -22.68
CA ASP A 338 8.20 11.12 -23.20
C ASP A 338 7.24 11.52 -22.07
N LEU A 339 7.50 11.02 -20.84
CA LEU A 339 6.76 11.44 -19.65
C LEU A 339 7.06 12.90 -19.28
N LEU A 340 8.31 13.36 -19.42
CA LEU A 340 8.67 14.76 -19.16
C LEU A 340 7.99 15.70 -20.16
N GLU A 341 7.97 15.33 -21.45
CA GLU A 341 7.28 16.06 -22.51
C GLU A 341 5.76 16.13 -22.25
N ASP A 342 5.11 15.01 -21.95
CA ASP A 342 3.67 15.00 -21.64
C ASP A 342 3.34 15.82 -20.36
N VAL A 343 4.19 15.77 -19.32
CA VAL A 343 4.00 16.60 -18.11
C VAL A 343 4.12 18.09 -18.45
N GLN A 344 5.09 18.48 -19.28
CA GLN A 344 5.25 19.87 -19.69
C GLN A 344 4.05 20.34 -20.51
N ASN A 345 3.69 19.64 -21.58
CA ASN A 345 2.56 19.97 -22.46
C ASN A 345 1.24 20.09 -21.67
N LEU A 346 1.01 19.18 -20.73
CA LEU A 346 -0.18 19.17 -19.88
C LEU A 346 -0.17 20.31 -18.84
N THR A 347 1.00 20.68 -18.33
CA THR A 347 1.15 21.84 -17.42
C THR A 347 0.86 23.14 -18.17
N GLU A 348 1.43 23.33 -19.36
CA GLU A 348 1.23 24.54 -20.18
C GLU A 348 -0.25 24.74 -20.55
N MET A 349 -0.93 23.66 -20.96
CA MET A 349 -2.38 23.69 -21.29
C MET A 349 -3.26 24.09 -20.10
N LEU A 350 -2.98 23.54 -18.92
CA LEU A 350 -3.73 23.87 -17.70
C LEU A 350 -3.42 25.26 -17.16
N ASP A 351 -2.17 25.72 -17.29
CA ASP A 351 -1.77 27.09 -16.93
C ASP A 351 -2.39 28.14 -17.86
N GLU A 352 -2.53 27.86 -19.16
CA GLU A 352 -3.24 28.73 -20.10
C GLU A 352 -4.74 28.81 -19.73
N TYR A 353 -5.39 27.67 -19.53
CA TYR A 353 -6.79 27.61 -19.10
C TYR A 353 -7.02 28.41 -17.80
N THR A 354 -6.22 28.14 -16.76
CA THR A 354 -6.35 28.78 -15.43
C THR A 354 -6.15 30.29 -15.49
N LYS A 355 -5.31 30.82 -16.39
CA LYS A 355 -5.13 32.28 -16.59
C LYS A 355 -6.34 32.94 -17.25
N THR A 356 -7.12 32.19 -18.03
CA THR A 356 -8.32 32.71 -18.73
C THR A 356 -9.62 32.52 -17.93
N GLN A 357 -9.63 31.66 -16.92
CA GLN A 357 -10.80 31.32 -16.12
C GLN A 357 -11.21 32.49 -15.21
N THR A 358 -12.49 32.88 -15.22
CA THR A 358 -13.03 33.84 -14.24
C THR A 358 -13.59 33.12 -13.01
N ASN A 359 -13.72 33.84 -11.88
CA ASN A 359 -14.39 33.33 -10.67
C ASN A 359 -15.83 32.86 -10.95
N PHE A 360 -16.50 33.41 -11.98
CA PHE A 360 -17.83 32.95 -12.40
C PHE A 360 -17.76 31.58 -13.08
N ASP A 361 -16.70 31.31 -13.85
CA ASP A 361 -16.53 30.03 -14.56
C ASP A 361 -16.09 28.92 -13.59
N GLU A 362 -15.32 29.25 -12.54
CA GLU A 362 -15.09 28.33 -11.41
C GLU A 362 -16.41 27.98 -10.71
N TYR A 363 -17.23 28.98 -10.35
CA TYR A 363 -18.54 28.76 -9.73
C TYR A 363 -19.48 27.91 -10.60
N TYR A 364 -19.55 28.23 -11.90
CA TYR A 364 -20.36 27.49 -12.88
C TYR A 364 -19.91 26.02 -12.96
N ALA A 365 -18.60 25.75 -12.98
CA ALA A 365 -18.07 24.40 -13.01
C ALA A 365 -18.37 23.60 -11.71
N GLU A 366 -18.23 24.21 -10.54
CA GLU A 366 -18.57 23.55 -9.26
C GLU A 366 -20.07 23.22 -9.17
N VAL A 367 -20.96 24.13 -9.56
CA VAL A 367 -22.41 23.89 -9.56
C VAL A 367 -22.85 22.89 -10.63
N ASN A 368 -22.22 22.87 -11.81
CA ASN A 368 -22.59 21.94 -12.86
C ASN A 368 -22.11 20.50 -12.58
N THR A 369 -20.92 20.34 -12.00
CA THR A 369 -20.43 19.02 -11.53
C THR A 369 -21.18 18.55 -10.28
N GLY A 370 -21.69 19.46 -9.46
CA GLY A 370 -22.42 19.17 -8.23
C GLY A 370 -21.53 18.93 -7.00
N HIS A 371 -20.21 19.06 -7.16
CA HIS A 371 -19.21 18.86 -6.11
C HIS A 371 -18.75 20.20 -5.54
N LEU A 372 -19.66 20.87 -4.82
CA LEU A 372 -19.38 22.18 -4.21
C LEU A 372 -18.28 22.07 -3.15
N ARG A 373 -17.34 23.02 -3.15
CA ARG A 373 -16.28 23.16 -2.14
C ARG A 373 -16.19 24.60 -1.65
N TRP A 374 -15.48 24.79 -0.55
CA TRP A 374 -15.25 26.12 0.02
C TRP A 374 -14.15 26.92 -0.72
N SER A 375 -14.34 27.16 -2.02
CA SER A 375 -13.45 27.95 -2.90
C SER A 375 -13.72 29.46 -2.82
N PRO A 376 -12.90 30.33 -3.45
CA PRO A 376 -13.06 31.78 -3.37
C PRO A 376 -14.44 32.32 -3.81
N PRO A 377 -15.10 31.81 -4.87
CA PRO A 377 -16.46 32.22 -5.22
C PRO A 377 -17.47 32.04 -4.08
N HIS A 378 -17.49 30.85 -3.45
CA HIS A 378 -18.44 30.54 -2.36
C HIS A 378 -18.22 31.39 -1.10
N ARG A 379 -16.96 31.81 -0.83
CA ARG A 379 -16.60 32.60 0.36
C ARG A 379 -16.62 34.12 0.17
N SER A 380 -16.46 34.63 -1.05
CA SER A 380 -16.18 36.07 -1.26
C SER A 380 -17.46 36.92 -1.34
N PRO A 381 -17.67 37.91 -0.47
CA PRO A 381 -18.79 38.84 -0.59
C PRO A 381 -18.77 39.66 -1.88
N THR A 382 -17.58 39.96 -2.42
CA THR A 382 -17.46 40.75 -3.67
C THR A 382 -17.93 39.95 -4.88
N PHE A 383 -17.63 38.65 -4.90
CA PHE A 383 -18.12 37.75 -5.96
C PHE A 383 -19.65 37.77 -6.02
N TRP A 384 -20.33 37.60 -4.88
CA TRP A 384 -21.78 37.59 -4.81
C TRP A 384 -22.40 38.95 -5.15
N ALA A 385 -21.83 40.06 -4.67
CA ALA A 385 -22.29 41.41 -5.01
C ALA A 385 -22.23 41.69 -6.54
N GLU A 386 -21.22 41.16 -7.23
CA GLU A 386 -21.05 41.34 -8.68
C GLU A 386 -21.87 40.33 -9.51
N ASN A 387 -22.02 39.07 -9.04
CA ASN A 387 -22.48 37.96 -9.86
C ASN A 387 -23.85 37.37 -9.48
N ALA A 388 -24.41 37.64 -8.28
CA ALA A 388 -25.64 36.99 -7.83
C ALA A 388 -26.83 37.16 -8.80
N ARG A 389 -27.00 38.36 -9.39
CA ARG A 389 -28.05 38.58 -10.40
C ARG A 389 -27.79 37.79 -11.69
N ARG A 390 -26.53 37.72 -12.15
CA ARG A 390 -26.11 36.92 -13.31
C ARG A 390 -26.36 35.42 -13.07
N ILE A 391 -26.08 34.90 -11.88
CA ILE A 391 -26.33 33.50 -11.49
C ILE A 391 -27.83 33.17 -11.58
N LEU A 392 -28.72 34.05 -11.09
CA LEU A 392 -30.17 33.85 -11.13
C LEU A 392 -30.77 33.94 -12.55
N GLU A 393 -30.09 34.62 -13.47
CA GLU A 393 -30.51 34.85 -14.86
C GLU A 393 -29.87 33.86 -15.86
N HIS A 394 -28.74 33.24 -15.49
CA HIS A 394 -27.99 32.31 -16.33
C HIS A 394 -28.88 31.21 -16.92
N GLU A 395 -28.91 31.11 -18.24
CA GLU A 395 -29.68 30.12 -19.01
C GLU A 395 -31.09 29.86 -18.45
N ASN A 396 -31.82 30.96 -18.21
CA ASN A 396 -33.18 30.94 -17.65
C ASN A 396 -33.23 30.24 -16.28
N GLY A 397 -32.32 30.64 -15.38
CA GLY A 397 -32.22 30.10 -14.02
C GLY A 397 -31.77 28.64 -13.98
N GLU A 398 -30.78 28.27 -14.78
CA GLU A 398 -30.17 26.93 -14.76
C GLU A 398 -29.39 26.67 -13.46
N LEU A 399 -28.46 27.56 -13.08
CA LEU A 399 -27.64 27.39 -11.88
C LEU A 399 -28.48 27.22 -10.60
N PRO A 400 -29.55 28.01 -10.35
CA PRO A 400 -30.48 27.75 -9.24
C PRO A 400 -31.23 26.41 -9.32
N ARG A 401 -31.53 25.90 -10.52
CA ARG A 401 -32.10 24.56 -10.70
C ARG A 401 -31.08 23.48 -10.34
N LYS A 402 -29.82 23.65 -10.73
CA LYS A 402 -28.72 22.74 -10.34
C LYS A 402 -28.45 22.76 -8.84
N LEU A 403 -28.44 23.93 -8.19
CA LEU A 403 -28.39 24.00 -6.72
C LEU A 403 -29.55 23.24 -6.05
N ALA A 404 -30.77 23.35 -6.59
CA ALA A 404 -31.91 22.58 -6.08
C ALA A 404 -31.74 21.06 -6.29
N GLU A 405 -31.20 20.63 -7.43
CA GLU A 405 -30.84 19.23 -7.69
C GLU A 405 -29.79 18.72 -6.68
N ILE A 406 -28.70 19.48 -6.46
CA ILE A 406 -27.65 19.17 -5.48
C ILE A 406 -28.24 19.04 -4.08
N MET A 407 -29.01 20.03 -3.61
CA MET A 407 -29.58 20.04 -2.26
C MET A 407 -30.66 18.95 -2.05
N SER A 408 -31.25 18.41 -3.12
CA SER A 408 -32.24 17.32 -3.03
C SER A 408 -31.62 15.97 -2.67
N LYS A 409 -30.33 15.78 -2.95
CA LYS A 409 -29.58 14.55 -2.60
C LYS A 409 -29.27 14.53 -1.08
N PRO A 410 -29.13 13.34 -0.47
CA PRO A 410 -28.95 13.22 0.99
C PRO A 410 -27.51 13.54 1.46
N TRP A 411 -26.52 13.33 0.59
CA TRP A 411 -25.08 13.55 0.85
C TRP A 411 -24.60 12.98 2.19
N ASP A 412 -24.97 11.73 2.50
CA ASP A 412 -24.73 11.15 3.83
C ASP A 412 -23.24 10.97 4.17
N ASN A 413 -22.38 10.85 3.15
CA ASN A 413 -20.94 10.78 3.32
C ASN A 413 -20.23 12.14 3.17
N ASP A 414 -20.93 13.20 2.73
CA ASP A 414 -20.37 14.56 2.61
C ASP A 414 -21.38 15.68 2.81
N LYS A 415 -21.65 15.97 4.09
CA LYS A 415 -22.54 17.07 4.49
C LYS A 415 -21.97 18.47 4.16
N GLN A 416 -20.70 18.63 3.76
CA GLN A 416 -20.17 19.97 3.44
C GLN A 416 -20.82 20.57 2.19
N VAL A 417 -21.17 19.74 1.19
CA VAL A 417 -21.87 20.20 -0.03
C VAL A 417 -23.19 20.88 0.32
N LEU A 418 -23.94 20.31 1.29
CA LEU A 418 -25.19 20.89 1.77
C LEU A 418 -24.98 22.20 2.53
N ALA A 419 -23.90 22.33 3.31
CA ALA A 419 -23.57 23.58 4.01
C ALA A 419 -23.21 24.71 3.03
N ILE A 420 -22.38 24.42 2.03
CA ILE A 420 -21.98 25.39 1.00
C ILE A 420 -23.20 25.82 0.16
N ALA A 421 -24.04 24.87 -0.26
CA ALA A 421 -25.28 25.18 -0.96
C ALA A 421 -26.23 26.05 -0.12
N CYS A 422 -26.28 25.86 1.21
CA CYS A 422 -27.03 26.76 2.09
C CYS A 422 -26.43 28.18 2.11
N ASN A 423 -25.11 28.32 2.27
CA ASN A 423 -24.42 29.62 2.21
C ASN A 423 -24.72 30.36 0.90
N ASP A 424 -24.55 29.69 -0.25
CA ASP A 424 -24.81 30.26 -1.59
C ASP A 424 -26.23 30.78 -1.73
N VAL A 425 -27.20 29.97 -1.32
CA VAL A 425 -28.61 30.32 -1.34
C VAL A 425 -28.88 31.49 -0.40
N GLY A 426 -28.20 31.57 0.75
CA GLY A 426 -28.22 32.73 1.64
C GLY A 426 -27.72 34.01 0.96
N TRP A 427 -26.59 33.96 0.24
CA TRP A 427 -26.06 35.09 -0.53
C TRP A 427 -27.00 35.51 -1.65
N LEU A 428 -27.56 34.56 -2.42
CA LEU A 428 -28.53 34.87 -3.48
C LEU A 428 -29.78 35.60 -2.95
N VAL A 429 -30.29 35.20 -1.77
CA VAL A 429 -31.44 35.85 -1.12
C VAL A 429 -31.09 37.23 -0.56
N LYS A 430 -29.85 37.40 -0.08
CA LYS A 430 -29.36 38.65 0.51
C LYS A 430 -29.05 39.72 -0.54
N GLU A 431 -28.34 39.37 -1.60
CA GLU A 431 -27.88 40.31 -2.63
C GLU A 431 -28.94 40.58 -3.71
N VAL A 432 -29.89 39.66 -3.94
CA VAL A 432 -30.98 39.83 -4.92
C VAL A 432 -32.36 39.53 -4.30
N PRO A 433 -32.77 40.28 -3.25
CA PRO A 433 -33.97 39.98 -2.46
C PRO A 433 -35.28 40.07 -3.25
N GLU A 434 -35.31 40.82 -4.35
CA GLU A 434 -36.46 40.90 -5.27
C GLU A 434 -36.71 39.57 -6.01
N LYS A 435 -35.69 38.71 -6.17
CA LYS A 435 -35.79 37.40 -6.83
C LYS A 435 -35.94 36.22 -5.86
N ARG A 436 -36.02 36.44 -4.55
CA ARG A 436 -36.19 35.37 -3.54
C ARG A 436 -37.34 34.38 -3.85
N TYR A 437 -38.42 34.85 -4.48
CA TYR A 437 -39.56 34.00 -4.88
C TYR A 437 -39.20 32.97 -5.97
N GLN A 438 -38.21 33.24 -6.83
CA GLN A 438 -37.67 32.28 -7.79
C GLN A 438 -37.07 31.07 -7.06
N LEU A 439 -36.29 31.32 -5.99
CA LEU A 439 -35.68 30.30 -5.15
C LEU A 439 -36.72 29.54 -4.31
N GLU A 440 -37.75 30.23 -3.82
CA GLU A 440 -38.90 29.59 -3.15
C GLU A 440 -39.65 28.64 -4.09
N LYS A 441 -39.89 29.04 -5.35
CA LYS A 441 -40.56 28.22 -6.37
C LYS A 441 -39.75 26.96 -6.74
N LEU A 442 -38.42 27.03 -6.66
CA LEU A 442 -37.51 25.88 -6.82
C LEU A 442 -37.43 24.97 -5.59
N GLY A 443 -38.14 25.29 -4.50
CA GLY A 443 -38.19 24.49 -3.27
C GLY A 443 -37.02 24.72 -2.30
N LEU A 444 -36.03 25.54 -2.67
CA LEU A 444 -34.80 25.76 -1.90
C LEU A 444 -35.08 26.23 -0.47
N LYS A 445 -36.02 27.16 -0.27
CA LYS A 445 -36.42 27.62 1.07
C LYS A 445 -36.94 26.50 1.98
N ARG A 446 -37.74 25.57 1.42
CA ARG A 446 -38.24 24.41 2.18
C ARG A 446 -37.06 23.51 2.57
N ARG A 447 -36.17 23.24 1.62
CA ARG A 447 -35.00 22.38 1.85
C ARG A 447 -34.04 22.97 2.89
N VAL A 448 -33.79 24.28 2.85
CA VAL A 448 -33.05 25.01 3.90
C VAL A 448 -33.71 24.84 5.27
N MET A 449 -35.04 24.98 5.36
CA MET A 449 -35.77 24.77 6.64
C MET A 449 -35.70 23.32 7.15
N GLU A 450 -35.65 22.31 6.27
CA GLU A 450 -35.44 20.90 6.66
C GLU A 450 -34.03 20.70 7.24
N LEU A 451 -33.01 21.26 6.57
CA LEU A 451 -31.59 21.10 6.94
C LEU A 451 -31.21 21.78 8.26
N MET A 452 -32.04 22.68 8.79
CA MET A 452 -31.89 23.22 10.16
C MET A 452 -32.02 22.16 11.26
N ALA A 453 -32.64 21.01 10.97
CA ALA A 453 -32.77 19.88 11.87
C ALA A 453 -31.66 18.82 11.69
N GLU A 454 -30.70 19.05 10.77
CA GLU A 454 -29.61 18.10 10.50
C GLU A 454 -28.68 17.96 11.73
N SER A 455 -28.13 16.77 11.91
CA SER A 455 -27.21 16.47 13.00
C SER A 455 -25.89 17.25 12.88
N ASP A 456 -25.38 17.45 11.67
CA ASP A 456 -24.16 18.22 11.41
C ASP A 456 -24.30 19.69 11.83
N GLU A 457 -23.32 20.20 12.56
CA GLU A 457 -23.33 21.57 13.09
C GLU A 457 -23.14 22.63 12.00
N THR A 458 -22.35 22.34 10.97
CA THR A 458 -22.04 23.27 9.89
C THR A 458 -23.24 23.46 8.97
N VAL A 459 -23.89 22.37 8.56
CA VAL A 459 -25.14 22.41 7.78
C VAL A 459 -26.24 23.15 8.54
N ARG A 460 -26.38 22.88 9.84
CA ARG A 460 -27.37 23.52 10.71
C ARG A 460 -27.09 25.01 10.95
N TRP A 461 -25.82 25.42 10.99
CA TRP A 461 -25.42 26.83 11.06
C TRP A 461 -25.71 27.57 9.76
N GLU A 462 -25.26 27.04 8.61
CA GLU A 462 -25.44 27.70 7.31
C GLU A 462 -26.91 27.75 6.88
N SER A 463 -27.70 26.71 7.16
CA SER A 463 -29.14 26.71 6.88
C SER A 463 -29.90 27.73 7.72
N LEU A 464 -29.54 27.90 9.00
CA LEU A 464 -30.09 28.95 9.88
C LEU A 464 -29.70 30.35 9.39
N ASN A 465 -28.44 30.55 9.01
CA ASN A 465 -27.91 31.79 8.46
C ASN A 465 -28.65 32.18 7.15
N ALA A 466 -28.77 31.23 6.22
CA ALA A 466 -29.52 31.40 4.97
C ALA A 466 -30.99 31.75 5.22
N LEU A 467 -31.67 31.04 6.13
CA LEU A 467 -33.08 31.35 6.47
C LEU A 467 -33.23 32.77 7.05
N GLY A 468 -32.25 33.25 7.82
CA GLY A 468 -32.19 34.62 8.31
C GLY A 468 -32.36 35.66 7.19
N GLY A 469 -31.77 35.41 6.02
CA GLY A 469 -31.95 36.21 4.81
C GLY A 469 -33.42 36.38 4.42
N TRP A 470 -34.21 35.30 4.35
CA TRP A 470 -35.65 35.40 4.05
C TRP A 470 -36.45 36.08 5.16
N LEU A 471 -36.10 35.84 6.43
CA LEU A 471 -36.81 36.39 7.60
C LEU A 471 -36.67 37.91 7.71
N ASN A 472 -35.48 38.46 7.41
CA ASN A 472 -35.23 39.90 7.40
C ASN A 472 -36.19 40.65 6.46
N TYR A 473 -36.57 40.03 5.34
CA TYR A 473 -37.52 40.60 4.36
C TYR A 473 -38.97 40.11 4.53
N LEU A 474 -39.30 39.40 5.62
CA LEU A 474 -40.68 39.07 6.02
C LEU A 474 -41.26 40.09 7.01
N ILE A 475 -40.41 40.89 7.66
CA ILE A 475 -40.81 41.86 8.71
C ILE A 475 -41.32 43.19 8.13
N ILE A 476 -41.24 43.40 6.81
CA ILE A 476 -41.88 44.55 6.14
C ILE A 476 -43.34 44.19 5.77
N SER A 477 -44.15 43.98 6.80
CA SER A 477 -45.62 44.04 6.75
C SER A 477 -46.10 44.61 8.09
N PRO A 478 -46.83 45.74 8.12
CA PRO A 478 -46.86 46.59 9.30
C PRO A 478 -47.98 46.21 10.29
N PHE A 479 -47.86 45.08 11.01
CA PHE A 479 -48.68 44.83 12.21
C PHE A 479 -48.00 43.88 13.22
N ILE A 480 -48.30 44.11 14.52
CA ILE A 480 -47.90 43.36 15.73
C ILE A 480 -46.49 43.69 16.32
N PRO A 481 -46.41 44.52 17.36
CA PRO A 481 -45.21 44.69 18.19
C PRO A 481 -45.22 43.73 19.40
N SER A 482 -44.22 42.83 19.52
CA SER A 482 -44.02 42.03 20.76
C SER A 482 -42.62 41.38 20.91
N LEU A 483 -41.99 40.90 19.83
CA LEU A 483 -40.79 40.03 19.96
C LEU A 483 -39.41 40.70 19.85
N ALA A 484 -39.32 42.02 19.60
CA ALA A 484 -38.05 42.70 19.31
C ALA A 484 -37.07 42.81 20.51
N CYS A 485 -37.51 42.52 21.75
CA CYS A 485 -36.77 42.87 22.96
C CYS A 485 -35.86 41.77 23.54
N LYS A 486 -35.59 40.67 22.82
CA LYS A 486 -34.75 39.55 23.34
C LYS A 486 -33.51 39.16 22.55
N PHE A 487 -33.29 39.68 21.33
CA PHE A 487 -32.12 39.31 20.52
C PHE A 487 -30.91 40.26 20.62
N HIS A 488 -31.07 41.45 21.20
CA HIS A 488 -30.03 42.49 21.19
C HIS A 488 -29.03 42.44 22.37
N ILE A 489 -29.09 41.42 23.25
CA ILE A 489 -28.28 41.34 24.48
C ILE A 489 -27.15 40.28 24.42
N LEU A 490 -27.16 39.37 23.44
CA LEU A 490 -26.22 38.25 23.40
C LEU A 490 -24.94 38.45 22.57
N ASN A 491 -24.80 39.55 21.83
CA ASN A 491 -23.73 39.67 20.83
C ASN A 491 -22.53 40.56 21.24
N ASN A 492 -22.41 40.95 22.51
CA ASN A 492 -21.50 42.02 22.94
C ASN A 492 -20.63 41.72 24.18
N ASN A 493 -20.35 40.44 24.48
CA ASN A 493 -19.43 40.05 25.57
C ASN A 493 -18.70 38.73 25.29
N PHE A 494 -17.69 38.77 24.40
CA PHE A 494 -16.58 37.82 24.42
C PHE A 494 -15.28 38.50 23.96
N ASN A 495 -14.59 39.14 24.90
CA ASN A 495 -13.19 39.51 24.74
C ASN A 495 -12.47 39.55 26.10
N SER A 496 -11.37 38.79 26.20
CA SER A 496 -10.42 38.68 27.34
C SER A 496 -10.83 37.87 28.59
N PRO A 497 -9.87 37.32 29.37
CA PRO A 497 -10.09 36.14 30.22
C PRO A 497 -9.82 36.31 31.73
N SER A 498 -10.51 35.57 32.61
CA SER A 498 -9.96 35.07 33.91
C SER A 498 -10.95 34.19 34.71
N MET A 499 -10.41 33.59 35.80
CA MET A 499 -11.05 32.81 36.88
C MET A 499 -11.43 31.36 36.54
N LYS A 500 -10.83 30.32 37.14
CA LYS A 500 -10.75 29.93 38.58
C LYS A 500 -12.11 29.62 39.23
N ARG A 501 -12.30 28.32 39.52
CA ARG A 501 -13.09 27.68 40.60
C ARG A 501 -14.20 28.54 41.28
N PHE A 502 -15.42 28.00 41.40
CA PHE A 502 -15.81 27.25 42.62
C PHE A 502 -17.12 26.45 42.51
N ARG A 503 -17.19 25.42 43.37
CA ARG A 503 -18.21 24.40 43.69
C ARG A 503 -19.70 24.70 43.41
N ALA A 504 -20.39 23.65 42.93
CA ALA A 504 -21.81 23.38 43.22
C ALA A 504 -21.99 22.70 44.59
N VAL A 505 -23.19 22.78 45.20
CA VAL A 505 -23.79 21.77 46.13
C VAL A 505 -25.21 22.17 46.60
N LYS A 506 -26.15 21.20 46.64
CA LYS A 506 -27.50 21.16 47.30
C LYS A 506 -28.55 22.19 46.82
N SER A 507 -29.72 21.81 46.27
CA SER A 507 -30.80 20.86 46.64
C SER A 507 -31.83 21.39 47.66
N LEU A 508 -33.10 21.44 47.25
CA LEU A 508 -34.31 21.21 48.05
C LEU A 508 -35.51 21.11 47.08
N GLY A 509 -36.58 20.41 47.48
CA GLY A 509 -37.71 20.10 46.59
C GLY A 509 -39.08 20.30 47.25
N ASP A 510 -40.05 19.57 46.69
CA ASP A 510 -41.43 19.33 47.13
C ASP A 510 -42.49 20.44 46.98
N VAL A 511 -43.45 20.17 46.08
CA VAL A 511 -44.87 20.51 46.22
C VAL A 511 -45.68 19.29 45.78
N THR A 512 -46.71 18.92 46.56
CA THR A 512 -47.47 17.66 46.38
C THR A 512 -48.98 17.93 46.38
N ILE A 513 -49.74 17.27 45.50
CA ILE A 513 -51.17 16.89 45.63
C ILE A 513 -51.62 16.06 44.40
N ALA A 514 -52.73 15.32 44.47
CA ALA A 514 -52.74 13.88 44.73
C ALA A 514 -54.15 13.28 44.52
N ARG A 515 -54.30 12.16 43.78
CA ARG A 515 -55.36 11.10 43.92
C ARG A 515 -55.37 10.04 42.78
N THR A 516 -54.60 8.96 42.96
CA THR A 516 -54.97 7.50 43.10
C THR A 516 -56.26 6.90 42.43
N PRO A 517 -56.45 5.55 42.33
CA PRO A 517 -56.20 4.70 41.14
C PRO A 517 -57.41 3.79 40.78
N PRO A 518 -57.28 2.64 40.06
CA PRO A 518 -57.08 1.35 40.76
C PRO A 518 -56.27 0.28 39.95
N THR A 519 -56.36 -1.00 40.35
CA THR A 519 -55.43 -2.11 40.06
C THR A 519 -56.06 -3.36 39.40
N LEU A 520 -55.17 -4.29 38.95
CA LEU A 520 -55.29 -5.77 38.95
C LEU A 520 -55.96 -6.59 37.79
N THR A 521 -55.31 -7.75 37.52
CA THR A 521 -55.80 -9.10 37.07
C THR A 521 -55.63 -9.66 35.63
N SER A 522 -55.01 -10.86 35.58
CA SER A 522 -55.26 -12.11 34.81
C SER A 522 -55.28 -12.25 33.26
N ARG A 523 -54.24 -12.95 32.73
CA ARG A 523 -54.25 -14.29 32.04
C ARG A 523 -55.62 -14.99 31.73
N PRO A 524 -55.70 -16.01 30.82
CA PRO A 524 -55.24 -16.15 29.42
C PRO A 524 -56.29 -16.93 28.53
N LEU A 525 -55.90 -17.41 27.32
CA LEU A 525 -56.46 -18.51 26.44
C LEU A 525 -56.40 -18.04 24.96
N SER A 526 -55.64 -18.62 24.03
CA SER A 526 -55.62 -19.98 23.44
C SER A 526 -56.37 -20.07 22.09
N ILE A 527 -55.68 -20.57 21.05
CA ILE A 527 -56.13 -21.64 20.12
C ILE A 527 -54.98 -21.97 19.14
N ALA A 528 -54.89 -23.24 18.71
CA ALA A 528 -53.82 -23.76 17.86
C ALA A 528 -54.38 -24.66 16.74
N VAL A 529 -53.62 -24.81 15.64
CA VAL A 529 -53.78 -25.85 14.59
C VAL A 529 -52.35 -26.20 14.12
N SER A 530 -51.77 -27.38 14.45
CA SER A 530 -51.81 -28.68 13.70
C SER A 530 -51.22 -28.59 12.28
N ARG A 531 -50.26 -29.42 11.79
CA ARG A 531 -49.74 -30.79 12.08
C ARG A 531 -48.27 -30.90 11.55
N SER A 532 -47.26 -31.48 12.22
CA SER A 532 -46.83 -32.93 12.32
C SER A 532 -46.71 -33.66 10.96
N PHE A 533 -45.66 -34.41 10.58
CA PHE A 533 -44.54 -35.15 11.24
C PHE A 533 -43.24 -35.08 10.37
N GLY A 534 -42.06 -35.71 10.62
CA GLY A 534 -41.53 -36.60 11.67
C GLY A 534 -40.08 -37.08 11.34
N SER A 535 -39.30 -37.52 12.34
CA SER A 535 -37.86 -37.85 12.25
C SER A 535 -37.53 -39.25 11.70
N ILE A 536 -36.29 -39.49 11.24
CA ILE A 536 -35.55 -40.77 11.36
C ILE A 536 -34.01 -40.53 11.26
N TYR A 537 -33.26 -41.21 12.13
CA TYR A 537 -31.78 -41.34 12.14
C TYR A 537 -31.36 -42.66 11.44
N ILE A 538 -30.10 -42.78 10.96
CA ILE A 538 -29.16 -43.91 11.21
C ILE A 538 -27.96 -43.93 10.20
N ASN A 539 -26.75 -44.05 10.79
CA ASN A 539 -25.47 -44.63 10.33
C ASN A 539 -25.26 -45.08 8.85
N SER A 540 -24.04 -44.88 8.29
CA SER A 540 -22.92 -45.85 8.46
C SER A 540 -21.80 -45.84 7.39
N VAL A 541 -20.63 -46.38 7.80
CA VAL A 541 -19.52 -47.02 7.04
C VAL A 541 -18.58 -46.22 6.12
N SER A 542 -17.30 -46.32 6.48
CA SER A 542 -16.05 -45.95 5.79
C SER A 542 -15.78 -46.63 4.43
N ARG A 543 -14.92 -46.03 3.60
CA ARG A 543 -13.86 -46.81 2.90
C ARG A 543 -12.62 -46.00 2.54
N THR A 544 -11.47 -46.60 2.83
CA THR A 544 -10.12 -46.15 2.47
C THR A 544 -9.71 -46.59 1.07
N THR A 545 -8.81 -45.83 0.42
CA THR A 545 -7.81 -46.39 -0.51
C THR A 545 -6.52 -45.55 -0.43
N LYS A 546 -5.38 -46.22 -0.26
CA LYS A 546 -4.01 -45.70 -0.48
C LYS A 546 -3.48 -46.32 -1.78
N LEU A 547 -2.72 -45.57 -2.57
CA LEU A 547 -1.69 -45.99 -3.56
C LEU A 547 -1.29 -44.70 -4.34
N ASP A 548 -0.05 -44.42 -4.73
CA ASP A 548 1.25 -44.91 -4.24
C ASP A 548 2.35 -43.89 -4.61
N LEU A 549 3.55 -44.02 -4.03
CA LEU A 549 4.70 -43.17 -4.33
C LEU A 549 5.41 -43.60 -5.64
N ARG A 550 5.82 -42.62 -6.46
CA ARG A 550 7.09 -42.70 -7.21
C ARG A 550 7.66 -41.33 -7.57
N ARG A 551 8.94 -41.14 -7.25
CA ARG A 551 9.75 -39.96 -7.61
C ARG A 551 10.25 -40.08 -9.04
N PHE A 552 10.44 -38.93 -9.72
CA PHE A 552 11.67 -38.69 -10.49
C PHE A 552 12.10 -37.22 -10.34
N SER A 553 13.37 -37.03 -9.97
CA SER A 553 14.15 -35.79 -10.07
C SER A 553 14.52 -35.55 -11.56
N SER A 554 15.01 -34.40 -12.03
CA SER A 554 15.98 -33.45 -11.45
C SER A 554 15.87 -32.04 -12.13
N PRO A 555 16.78 -31.05 -11.93
CA PRO A 555 16.42 -29.63 -11.88
C PRO A 555 16.79 -28.77 -13.10
N LEU A 556 16.22 -27.56 -13.17
CA LEU A 556 16.78 -26.39 -13.86
C LEU A 556 16.73 -25.17 -12.95
N ALA A 557 17.85 -24.44 -12.86
CA ALA A 557 18.03 -23.32 -11.94
C ALA A 557 17.39 -22.03 -12.47
N ILE A 558 16.72 -21.28 -11.59
CA ILE A 558 16.23 -19.93 -11.87
C ILE A 558 16.65 -19.02 -10.72
N SER A 559 17.26 -17.88 -11.06
CA SER A 559 17.80 -16.89 -10.11
C SER A 559 16.69 -16.26 -9.26
N HIS A 560 16.83 -16.37 -7.94
CA HIS A 560 15.88 -15.77 -7.00
C HIS A 560 16.15 -14.27 -6.83
N LEU A 561 15.23 -13.42 -7.31
CA LEU A 561 15.10 -12.04 -6.83
C LEU A 561 14.52 -12.05 -5.41
N VAL A 562 15.37 -11.79 -4.43
CA VAL A 562 15.05 -11.77 -3.00
C VAL A 562 14.52 -10.37 -2.64
N ARG A 563 13.29 -10.27 -2.12
CA ARG A 563 12.85 -9.08 -1.38
C ARG A 563 13.52 -9.08 0.01
N TYR A 564 14.08 -7.94 0.38
CA TYR A 564 14.61 -7.58 1.69
C TYR A 564 13.78 -6.43 2.27
N ALA A 565 13.88 -6.19 3.57
CA ALA A 565 13.03 -5.25 4.31
C ALA A 565 12.92 -3.86 3.65
N SER A 566 11.68 -3.41 3.45
CA SER A 566 11.31 -2.04 3.08
C SER A 566 10.14 -1.66 3.96
N SER A 567 10.30 -0.65 4.82
CA SER A 567 9.21 -0.17 5.67
C SER A 567 8.13 0.53 4.81
N SER A 568 6.91 0.58 5.32
CA SER A 568 5.82 1.34 4.68
C SER A 568 5.98 2.83 4.97
N SER A 569 6.42 3.60 3.97
CA SER A 569 6.63 5.05 4.12
C SER A 569 5.31 5.84 4.20
N SER A 570 5.29 6.85 5.06
CA SER A 570 4.31 7.94 5.05
C SER A 570 4.55 8.89 3.85
N ASN A 571 3.57 9.75 3.54
CA ASN A 571 3.58 10.59 2.33
C ASN A 571 4.43 11.87 2.44
N GLU A 572 5.50 11.88 3.23
CA GLU A 572 6.46 12.98 3.22
C GLU A 572 7.47 12.80 2.08
N ALA A 573 8.02 13.91 1.57
CA ALA A 573 9.18 13.85 0.69
C ALA A 573 10.35 13.17 1.44
N LEU A 574 10.82 12.04 0.93
CA LEU A 574 11.85 11.23 1.59
C LEU A 574 13.10 12.06 1.88
N ARG A 575 13.49 12.08 3.15
CA ARG A 575 14.63 12.84 3.62
C ARG A 575 15.93 12.21 3.09
N LYS A 576 16.95 13.04 2.84
CA LYS A 576 18.28 12.59 2.44
C LYS A 576 19.18 12.57 3.68
N THR A 577 19.93 11.49 3.89
CA THR A 577 21.05 11.52 4.85
C THR A 577 22.17 12.40 4.30
N PRO A 578 23.09 12.91 5.15
CA PRO A 578 24.28 13.64 4.67
C PRO A 578 25.16 12.82 3.69
N LEU A 579 25.00 11.50 3.65
CA LEU A 579 25.73 10.59 2.78
C LEU A 579 25.00 10.24 1.47
N TYR A 580 23.80 10.78 1.22
CA TYR A 580 22.99 10.43 0.03
C TYR A 580 23.78 10.51 -1.29
N ASP A 581 24.46 11.63 -1.55
CA ASP A 581 25.21 11.80 -2.81
C ASP A 581 26.45 10.90 -2.88
N LEU A 582 27.05 10.56 -1.72
CA LEU A 582 28.14 9.59 -1.64
C LEU A 582 27.65 8.17 -2.00
N HIS A 583 26.45 7.80 -1.55
CA HIS A 583 25.85 6.51 -1.91
C HIS A 583 25.58 6.42 -3.41
N ILE A 584 25.02 7.46 -4.02
CA ILE A 584 24.79 7.54 -5.47
C ILE A 584 26.11 7.41 -6.23
N ALA A 585 27.15 8.16 -5.83
CA ALA A 585 28.47 8.11 -6.46
C ALA A 585 29.14 6.72 -6.39
N ASN A 586 28.82 5.92 -5.37
CA ASN A 586 29.33 4.55 -5.19
C ASN A 586 28.39 3.46 -5.73
N GLY A 587 27.40 3.80 -6.57
CA GLY A 587 26.48 2.83 -7.18
C GLY A 587 25.46 2.23 -6.19
N GLY A 588 25.14 2.98 -5.14
CA GLY A 588 24.13 2.64 -4.14
C GLY A 588 22.72 2.67 -4.72
N LYS A 589 22.02 1.54 -4.66
CA LYS A 589 20.62 1.43 -5.07
C LYS A 589 19.72 1.92 -3.93
N MET A 590 19.21 3.15 -4.05
CA MET A 590 18.41 3.79 -3.02
C MET A 590 16.97 3.24 -2.98
N VAL A 591 16.41 3.12 -1.76
CA VAL A 591 15.02 2.73 -1.47
C VAL A 591 14.45 3.60 -0.33
N PRO A 592 13.12 3.76 -0.21
CA PRO A 592 12.51 4.28 1.01
C PRO A 592 12.75 3.35 2.21
N PHE A 593 13.22 3.92 3.31
CA PHE A 593 13.36 3.25 4.61
C PHE A 593 13.49 4.32 5.72
N GLY A 594 12.77 4.23 6.84
CA GLY A 594 12.90 5.21 7.93
C GLY A 594 12.49 6.64 7.55
N GLY A 595 11.59 6.83 6.59
CA GLY A 595 11.29 8.15 6.00
C GLY A 595 12.44 8.76 5.18
N HIS A 596 13.50 8.01 4.91
CA HIS A 596 14.70 8.45 4.21
C HIS A 596 14.97 7.66 2.92
N HIS A 597 15.77 8.24 2.03
CA HIS A 597 16.43 7.51 0.95
C HIS A 597 17.67 6.77 1.48
N MET A 598 17.63 5.44 1.56
CA MET A 598 18.71 4.60 2.07
C MET A 598 19.20 3.57 1.03
N PRO A 599 20.49 3.20 0.99
CA PRO A 599 21.01 2.21 0.04
C PRO A 599 20.66 0.78 0.47
N VAL A 600 19.94 0.03 -0.37
CA VAL A 600 19.61 -1.39 -0.10
C VAL A 600 20.75 -2.35 -0.47
N GLN A 601 21.51 -2.01 -1.51
CA GLN A 601 22.65 -2.74 -2.05
C GLN A 601 23.54 -1.80 -2.88
N TYR A 602 24.79 -2.17 -3.12
CA TYR A 602 25.71 -1.49 -4.04
C TYR A 602 25.97 -2.36 -5.27
N SER A 603 26.37 -1.78 -6.39
CA SER A 603 26.59 -2.52 -7.64
C SER A 603 27.78 -3.48 -7.62
N SER A 604 28.73 -3.31 -6.68
CA SER A 604 29.95 -4.13 -6.57
C SER A 604 29.69 -5.56 -6.10
N LEU A 605 28.70 -5.78 -5.24
CA LEU A 605 28.45 -7.07 -4.57
C LEU A 605 26.97 -7.41 -4.52
N SER A 606 26.63 -8.69 -4.70
CA SER A 606 25.29 -9.17 -4.35
C SER A 606 25.05 -9.02 -2.84
N ILE A 607 23.79 -8.96 -2.40
CA ILE A 607 23.48 -8.84 -0.96
C ILE A 607 24.06 -10.01 -0.14
N GLY A 608 24.11 -11.22 -0.71
CA GLY A 608 24.74 -12.38 -0.07
C GLY A 608 26.27 -12.29 0.01
N ASP A 609 26.90 -11.63 -0.97
CA ASP A 609 28.36 -11.41 -0.97
C ASP A 609 28.75 -10.23 -0.06
N SER A 610 27.98 -9.14 -0.04
CA SER A 610 28.15 -8.03 0.91
C SER A 610 27.98 -8.49 2.37
N HIS A 611 27.04 -9.40 2.63
CA HIS A 611 26.95 -10.08 3.93
C HIS A 611 28.23 -10.86 4.26
N ARG A 612 28.71 -11.72 3.34
CA ARG A 612 29.95 -12.51 3.54
C ARG A 612 31.19 -11.62 3.70
N PHE A 613 31.23 -10.49 3.00
CA PHE A 613 32.29 -9.48 3.12
C PHE A 613 32.32 -8.91 4.54
N THR A 614 31.16 -8.49 5.08
CA THR A 614 31.05 -8.03 6.48
C THR A 614 31.48 -9.08 7.50
N ARG A 615 31.18 -10.37 7.25
CA ARG A 615 31.61 -11.49 8.12
C ARG A 615 33.12 -11.77 8.13
N SER A 616 33.87 -11.26 7.13
CA SER A 616 35.28 -11.61 6.89
C SER A 616 36.24 -10.41 6.89
N HIS A 617 35.76 -9.20 6.62
CA HIS A 617 36.55 -7.97 6.46
C HIS A 617 35.96 -6.86 7.36
N ALA A 618 35.65 -5.69 6.83
CA ALA A 618 34.78 -4.71 7.47
C ALA A 618 33.83 -4.07 6.44
N SER A 619 32.69 -3.59 6.89
CA SER A 619 31.70 -2.88 6.09
C SER A 619 31.22 -1.63 6.80
N LEU A 620 30.98 -0.57 6.04
CA LEU A 620 30.44 0.69 6.55
C LEU A 620 28.95 0.80 6.15
N PHE A 621 28.09 0.94 7.15
CA PHE A 621 26.65 1.14 6.97
C PHE A 621 26.27 2.57 7.36
N ASP A 622 25.48 3.25 6.51
CA ASP A 622 24.85 4.52 6.88
C ASP A 622 23.63 4.27 7.77
N VAL A 623 23.67 4.81 8.98
CA VAL A 623 22.58 4.79 9.96
C VAL A 623 22.16 6.20 10.39
N SER A 624 22.57 7.24 9.65
CA SER A 624 22.28 8.67 9.92
C SER A 624 20.81 9.06 9.83
N HIS A 625 19.93 8.12 9.46
CA HIS A 625 18.47 8.27 9.48
C HIS A 625 17.89 8.09 10.90
N MET A 626 18.62 7.44 11.81
CA MET A 626 18.26 7.28 13.22
C MET A 626 18.27 8.63 13.96
N VAL A 627 17.43 8.75 14.98
CA VAL A 627 17.31 9.99 15.76
C VAL A 627 18.30 9.96 16.91
N GLN A 628 19.07 11.02 17.06
CA GLN A 628 20.10 11.17 18.10
C GLN A 628 19.68 12.28 19.07
N HIS A 629 19.79 12.02 20.37
CA HIS A 629 19.36 12.93 21.43
C HIS A 629 20.41 13.10 22.52
N HIS A 630 20.45 14.28 23.12
CA HIS A 630 21.02 14.48 24.45
C HIS A 630 19.92 14.75 25.47
N PHE A 631 19.99 14.08 26.62
CA PHE A 631 19.21 14.39 27.82
C PHE A 631 20.17 14.82 28.94
N SER A 632 19.97 16.00 29.51
CA SER A 632 20.89 16.58 30.49
C SER A 632 20.21 17.18 31.74
N GLY A 633 20.97 17.27 32.83
CA GLY A 633 20.56 17.86 34.11
C GLY A 633 20.11 16.83 35.16
N PRO A 634 19.81 17.28 36.39
CA PRO A 634 19.67 16.41 37.56
C PRO A 634 18.54 15.37 37.40
N GLY A 635 17.43 15.76 36.77
CA GLY A 635 16.31 14.85 36.53
C GLY A 635 16.56 13.80 35.45
N ALA A 636 17.62 13.90 34.63
CA ALA A 636 17.77 13.11 33.40
C ALA A 636 17.81 11.60 33.67
N THR A 637 18.53 11.18 34.73
CA THR A 637 18.57 9.76 35.14
C THR A 637 17.19 9.26 35.54
N ALA A 638 16.47 10.00 36.40
CA ALA A 638 15.17 9.61 36.91
C ALA A 638 14.08 9.60 35.80
N PHE A 639 14.15 10.55 34.86
CA PHE A 639 13.28 10.57 33.69
C PHE A 639 13.51 9.36 32.78
N LEU A 640 14.77 9.08 32.42
CA LEU A 640 15.09 7.94 31.54
C LEU A 640 14.80 6.60 32.23
N GLU A 641 14.99 6.48 33.55
CA GLU A 641 14.58 5.29 34.32
C GLU A 641 13.05 5.16 34.49
N ARG A 642 12.28 6.25 34.36
CA ARG A 642 10.81 6.16 34.29
C ARG A 642 10.33 5.59 32.95
N VAL A 643 10.89 6.07 31.84
CA VAL A 643 10.45 5.67 30.48
C VAL A 643 11.10 4.38 29.96
N THR A 644 12.19 3.92 30.58
CA THR A 644 12.87 2.65 30.24
C THR A 644 13.00 1.70 31.45
N PRO A 645 13.04 0.38 31.24
CA PRO A 645 13.23 -0.61 32.30
C PRO A 645 14.72 -0.82 32.68
N ALA A 646 15.64 -0.04 32.10
CA ALA A 646 17.07 -0.13 32.38
C ALA A 646 17.42 0.38 33.79
N ALA A 647 18.59 -0.04 34.30
CA ALA A 647 19.21 0.53 35.50
C ALA A 647 20.31 1.50 35.04
N LEU A 648 19.93 2.76 34.80
CA LEU A 648 20.80 3.81 34.27
C LEU A 648 21.57 4.51 35.39
N LYS A 649 21.02 4.53 36.62
CA LYS A 649 21.70 5.08 37.80
C LYS A 649 23.05 4.40 38.06
N THR A 650 23.12 3.08 37.85
CA THR A 650 24.31 2.24 38.02
C THR A 650 25.10 2.02 36.73
N LEU A 651 24.65 2.55 35.59
CA LEU A 651 25.41 2.57 34.34
C LEU A 651 26.61 3.52 34.49
N PRO A 652 27.86 3.07 34.30
CA PRO A 652 29.03 3.95 34.41
C PRO A 652 29.07 5.01 33.31
N ALA A 653 29.89 6.05 33.50
CA ALA A 653 30.20 7.00 32.43
C ALA A 653 30.82 6.27 31.21
N HIS A 654 30.55 6.81 30.04
CA HIS A 654 30.86 6.25 28.72
C HIS A 654 30.36 4.82 28.45
N HIS A 655 29.41 4.28 29.23
CA HIS A 655 28.81 2.96 28.97
C HIS A 655 27.41 3.08 28.34
N SER A 656 27.09 2.09 27.50
CA SER A 656 25.88 2.00 26.69
C SER A 656 25.06 0.76 27.05
N THR A 657 23.74 0.87 27.05
CA THR A 657 22.83 -0.29 27.14
C THR A 657 21.76 -0.21 26.07
N LEU A 658 21.41 -1.35 25.47
CA LEU A 658 20.13 -1.46 24.75
C LEU A 658 19.00 -1.48 25.79
N SER A 659 17.90 -0.81 25.47
CA SER A 659 16.67 -0.81 26.23
C SER A 659 15.46 -0.61 25.31
N THR A 660 14.30 -0.37 25.92
CA THR A 660 13.03 -0.15 25.25
C THR A 660 12.32 1.02 25.92
N LEU A 661 11.78 1.95 25.13
CA LEU A 661 10.78 2.92 25.60
C LEU A 661 9.45 2.18 25.84
N LEU A 662 8.76 2.47 26.94
CA LEU A 662 7.58 1.70 27.36
C LEU A 662 6.33 2.57 27.56
N TRP A 663 5.19 2.14 27.03
CA TRP A 663 3.90 2.79 27.26
C TRP A 663 3.49 2.69 28.74
N PRO A 664 2.99 3.79 29.36
CA PRO A 664 2.40 3.75 30.68
C PRO A 664 1.31 2.68 30.80
N ILE A 665 1.21 2.06 31.98
CA ILE A 665 0.23 1.01 32.34
C ILE A 665 0.44 -0.31 31.57
N THR A 666 0.50 -0.32 30.24
CA THR A 666 0.53 -1.55 29.43
C THR A 666 1.90 -2.22 29.42
N GLY A 667 2.99 -1.45 29.45
CA GLY A 667 4.35 -1.98 29.27
C GLY A 667 4.62 -2.49 27.85
N GLY A 668 3.82 -2.06 26.87
CA GLY A 668 4.10 -2.28 25.45
C GLY A 668 5.26 -1.41 24.97
N ILE A 669 6.02 -1.88 23.98
CA ILE A 669 7.24 -1.21 23.51
C ILE A 669 6.91 -0.10 22.52
N VAL A 670 7.20 1.15 22.91
CA VAL A 670 7.09 2.34 22.04
C VAL A 670 8.16 2.26 20.96
N ASP A 671 9.42 2.01 21.35
CA ASP A 671 10.55 1.78 20.46
C ASP A 671 11.68 1.02 21.19
N ASP A 672 12.61 0.40 20.46
CA ASP A 672 13.89 -0.05 21.02
C ASP A 672 15.00 1.00 20.84
N THR A 673 15.84 1.17 21.85
CA THR A 673 16.73 2.34 21.95
C THR A 673 18.07 1.99 22.60
N ILE A 674 19.14 2.67 22.19
CA ILE A 674 20.44 2.62 22.89
C ILE A 674 20.55 3.86 23.77
N VAL A 675 20.80 3.65 25.06
CA VAL A 675 21.09 4.71 26.04
C VAL A 675 22.54 4.62 26.46
N THR A 676 23.30 5.68 26.19
CA THR A 676 24.70 5.84 26.60
C THR A 676 24.80 6.94 27.65
N ARG A 677 25.37 6.64 28.81
CA ARG A 677 25.73 7.67 29.78
C ARG A 677 27.05 8.28 29.37
N LEU A 678 27.09 9.58 29.05
CA LEU A 678 28.34 10.28 28.77
C LEU A 678 28.96 10.79 30.07
N GLU A 679 28.18 11.53 30.86
CA GLU A 679 28.59 12.11 32.15
C GLU A 679 27.55 11.77 33.24
N PRO A 680 27.76 12.12 34.53
CA PRO A 680 26.80 11.80 35.60
C PRO A 680 25.36 12.26 35.31
N GLU A 681 25.19 13.40 34.65
CA GLU A 681 23.91 14.01 34.28
C GLU A 681 23.79 14.30 32.77
N LEU A 682 24.51 13.56 31.91
CA LEU A 682 24.40 13.68 30.45
C LEU A 682 24.28 12.30 29.81
N PHE A 683 23.20 12.09 29.07
CA PHE A 683 22.93 10.86 28.33
C PHE A 683 22.79 11.15 26.84
N TYR A 684 23.46 10.34 26.03
CA TYR A 684 23.25 10.26 24.59
C TYR A 684 22.32 9.08 24.29
N VAL A 685 21.24 9.33 23.56
CA VAL A 685 20.17 8.35 23.30
C VAL A 685 19.90 8.27 21.80
N VAL A 686 19.80 7.06 21.26
CA VAL A 686 19.48 6.80 19.85
C VAL A 686 18.17 6.04 19.74
N THR A 687 17.24 6.49 18.88
CA THR A 687 15.97 5.81 18.57
C THR A 687 15.81 5.55 17.07
N ASN A 688 14.88 4.68 16.70
CA ASN A 688 14.69 4.23 15.33
C ASN A 688 14.09 5.31 14.41
N ALA A 689 14.50 5.27 13.14
CA ALA A 689 14.09 6.27 12.14
C ALA A 689 12.59 6.24 11.82
N ASP A 690 12.00 5.05 11.61
CA ASP A 690 10.56 4.89 11.36
C ASP A 690 9.69 5.33 12.56
N CYS A 691 10.26 5.40 13.78
CA CYS A 691 9.57 5.79 15.00
C CYS A 691 9.65 7.29 15.32
N ARG A 692 10.45 8.07 14.57
CA ARG A 692 10.82 9.47 14.89
C ARG A 692 9.66 10.34 15.40
N GLU A 693 8.57 10.46 14.65
CA GLU A 693 7.43 11.31 15.06
C GLU A 693 6.79 10.83 16.36
N LYS A 694 6.67 9.50 16.52
CA LYS A 694 6.11 8.86 17.72
C LYS A 694 7.01 9.10 18.92
N ASP A 695 8.32 8.91 18.78
CA ASP A 695 9.30 9.08 19.86
C ASP A 695 9.41 10.54 20.30
N LEU A 696 9.48 11.47 19.35
CA LEU A 696 9.53 12.91 19.65
C LEU A 696 8.29 13.36 20.40
N LYS A 697 7.10 12.91 19.98
CA LYS A 697 5.86 13.19 20.68
C LYS A 697 5.84 12.54 22.08
N TYR A 698 6.23 11.27 22.17
CA TYR A 698 6.27 10.51 23.42
C TYR A 698 7.21 11.17 24.45
N PHE A 699 8.44 11.54 24.07
CA PHE A 699 9.36 12.24 24.96
C PHE A 699 8.81 13.61 25.39
N ALA A 700 8.21 14.38 24.49
CA ALA A 700 7.62 15.68 24.83
C ALA A 700 6.47 15.56 25.86
N GLU A 701 5.58 14.58 25.67
CA GLU A 701 4.47 14.29 26.59
C GLU A 701 4.99 13.79 27.94
N GLN A 702 5.93 12.85 27.96
CA GLN A 702 6.46 12.29 29.21
C GLN A 702 7.36 13.26 29.99
N LEU A 703 8.12 14.13 29.33
CA LEU A 703 8.86 15.22 30.00
C LEU A 703 7.91 16.22 30.66
N LYS A 704 6.80 16.55 29.99
CA LYS A 704 5.76 17.41 30.55
C LYS A 704 5.12 16.78 31.79
N GLU A 705 4.70 15.52 31.71
CA GLU A 705 4.15 14.80 32.87
C GLU A 705 5.15 14.66 34.02
N PHE A 706 6.41 14.36 33.73
CA PHE A 706 7.47 14.25 34.73
C PHE A 706 7.64 15.55 35.51
N LYS A 707 7.64 16.69 34.80
CA LYS A 707 7.68 18.03 35.40
C LYS A 707 6.40 18.36 36.19
N GLU A 708 5.22 18.01 35.69
CA GLU A 708 3.94 18.24 36.39
C GLU A 708 3.82 17.42 37.68
N GLN A 709 4.48 16.26 37.76
CA GLN A 709 4.59 15.43 38.96
C GLN A 709 5.70 15.89 39.94
N GLY A 710 6.36 17.03 39.66
CA GLY A 710 7.41 17.58 40.53
C GLY A 710 8.81 16.99 40.30
N GLY A 711 9.03 16.32 39.16
CA GLY A 711 10.36 15.86 38.73
C GLY A 711 11.34 17.01 38.53
N GLU A 712 12.62 16.72 38.75
CA GLU A 712 13.71 17.69 38.60
C GLU A 712 13.91 18.13 37.14
N LYS A 713 14.66 19.21 36.92
CA LYS A 713 14.88 19.76 35.57
C LYS A 713 15.58 18.73 34.68
N VAL A 714 15.01 18.52 33.50
CA VAL A 714 15.62 17.81 32.37
C VAL A 714 15.64 18.73 31.17
N GLU A 715 16.80 18.83 30.52
CA GLU A 715 16.96 19.44 29.22
C GLU A 715 17.04 18.33 28.17
N TRP A 716 16.38 18.51 27.03
CA TRP A 716 16.32 17.54 25.96
C TRP A 716 16.60 18.23 24.64
N ASN A 717 17.66 17.78 23.96
CA ASN A 717 18.16 18.36 22.73
C ASN A 717 18.20 17.26 21.65
N ILE A 718 17.63 17.56 20.48
CA ILE A 718 17.66 16.67 19.29
C ILE A 718 18.87 17.10 18.45
N LEU A 719 19.68 16.13 18.02
CA LEU A 719 20.90 16.39 17.26
C LEU A 719 20.58 16.33 15.76
N GLU A 720 19.90 17.38 15.29
CA GLU A 720 19.40 17.46 13.92
C GLU A 720 20.53 17.45 12.87
N GLY A 721 20.33 16.67 11.80
CA GLY A 721 21.28 16.51 10.72
C GLY A 721 22.57 15.73 11.06
N GLN A 722 22.73 15.26 12.30
CA GLN A 722 23.96 14.60 12.74
C GLN A 722 24.15 13.25 12.04
N GLY A 723 25.35 13.01 11.52
CA GLY A 723 25.72 11.75 10.87
C GLY A 723 25.86 10.61 11.87
N LEU A 724 25.58 9.39 11.41
CA LEU A 724 25.84 8.16 12.16
C LEU A 724 26.24 7.06 11.18
N VAL A 725 27.44 6.52 11.34
CA VAL A 725 27.93 5.39 10.52
C VAL A 725 28.33 4.21 11.40
N ALA A 726 27.95 3.01 10.98
CA ALA A 726 28.32 1.77 11.67
C ALA A 726 29.42 1.05 10.88
N LEU A 727 30.64 1.06 11.40
CA LEU A 727 31.78 0.28 10.91
C LEU A 727 31.74 -1.10 11.56
N GLN A 728 31.51 -2.16 10.79
CA GLN A 728 31.16 -3.49 11.30
C GLN A 728 31.98 -4.60 10.61
N GLY A 729 32.49 -5.55 11.37
CA GLY A 729 33.29 -6.68 10.89
C GLY A 729 34.64 -6.81 11.61
N PRO A 730 35.32 -7.96 11.51
CA PRO A 730 36.57 -8.24 12.23
C PRO A 730 37.72 -7.24 11.98
N LEU A 731 37.72 -6.48 10.88
CA LEU A 731 38.76 -5.46 10.61
C LEU A 731 38.43 -4.06 11.16
N ALA A 732 37.27 -3.87 11.81
CA ALA A 732 36.80 -2.55 12.24
C ALA A 732 37.75 -1.82 13.20
N GLU A 733 38.35 -2.51 14.17
CA GLU A 733 39.29 -1.90 15.14
C GLU A 733 40.57 -1.41 14.46
N GLU A 734 41.15 -2.21 13.58
CA GLU A 734 42.40 -1.86 12.89
C GLU A 734 42.21 -0.65 11.96
N ILE A 735 41.06 -0.61 11.27
CA ILE A 735 40.68 0.48 10.36
C ILE A 735 40.37 1.77 11.12
N LEU A 736 39.64 1.69 12.24
CA LEU A 736 39.37 2.90 13.03
C LEU A 736 40.65 3.43 13.70
N ARG A 737 41.52 2.53 14.19
CA ARG A 737 42.80 2.91 14.78
C ARG A 737 43.75 3.57 13.77
N SER A 738 43.75 3.15 12.50
CA SER A 738 44.66 3.71 11.49
C SER A 738 44.33 5.14 11.07
N VAL A 739 43.09 5.61 11.27
CA VAL A 739 42.68 7.00 11.01
C VAL A 739 42.77 7.92 12.24
N MET A 740 43.00 7.39 13.45
CA MET A 740 43.11 8.19 14.68
C MET A 740 44.22 9.24 14.58
N ALA A 741 43.95 10.45 15.07
CA ALA A 741 44.89 11.56 15.07
C ALA A 741 46.10 11.30 15.99
N ASP A 742 45.84 10.71 17.15
CA ASP A 742 46.81 10.06 18.04
C ASP A 742 46.26 8.67 18.44
N PRO A 743 46.85 7.55 17.97
CA PRO A 743 46.45 6.20 18.35
C PRO A 743 46.57 5.87 19.85
N ASN A 744 47.19 6.74 20.65
CA ASN A 744 47.32 6.60 22.11
C ASN A 744 46.24 7.37 22.90
N GLU A 745 45.42 8.21 22.23
CA GLU A 745 44.33 8.97 22.88
C GLU A 745 43.32 8.01 23.56
N VAL A 746 42.97 6.92 22.87
CA VAL A 746 42.10 5.85 23.37
C VAL A 746 42.62 4.51 22.88
N ASN A 747 42.95 3.59 23.79
CA ASN A 747 43.26 2.21 23.39
C ASN A 747 41.98 1.49 22.96
N LEU A 748 41.71 1.46 21.64
CA LEU A 748 40.53 0.78 21.09
C LEU A 748 40.46 -0.71 21.43
N LYS A 749 41.54 -1.39 21.86
CA LYS A 749 41.47 -2.79 22.33
C LYS A 749 40.91 -2.93 23.74
N GLU A 750 41.02 -1.89 24.57
CA GLU A 750 40.46 -1.84 25.92
C GLU A 750 39.02 -1.29 25.94
N LEU A 751 38.56 -0.67 24.85
CA LEU A 751 37.17 -0.29 24.66
C LEU A 751 36.32 -1.54 24.35
N PHE A 752 35.52 -2.00 25.30
CA PHE A 752 34.69 -3.21 25.18
C PHE A 752 33.30 -2.94 24.59
N PHE A 753 32.61 -3.99 24.14
CA PHE A 753 31.22 -3.89 23.67
C PHE A 753 30.31 -3.27 24.73
N GLY A 754 29.54 -2.26 24.33
CA GLY A 754 28.72 -1.47 25.25
C GLY A 754 29.50 -0.38 26.00
N GLN A 755 30.69 -0.01 25.51
CA GLN A 755 31.43 1.17 25.94
C GLN A 755 31.61 2.14 24.77
N SER A 756 31.88 3.39 25.09
CA SER A 756 32.13 4.45 24.12
C SER A 756 33.32 5.32 24.54
N ALA A 757 33.78 6.16 23.62
CA ALA A 757 34.78 7.18 23.87
C ALA A 757 34.55 8.36 22.91
N PHE A 758 35.23 9.47 23.16
CA PHE A 758 35.46 10.49 22.14
C PHE A 758 36.85 10.26 21.56
N ILE A 759 36.98 10.32 20.23
CA ILE A 759 38.28 10.25 19.53
C ILE A 759 38.36 11.34 18.48
N THR A 760 39.57 11.76 18.13
CA THR A 760 39.82 12.62 16.97
C THR A 760 40.45 11.81 15.83
N ILE A 761 40.03 12.01 14.59
CA ILE A 761 40.65 11.38 13.41
C ILE A 761 41.35 12.40 12.50
N ARG A 762 42.33 11.92 11.73
CA ARG A 762 43.00 12.67 10.67
C ARG A 762 42.27 12.42 9.36
N LEU A 763 41.65 13.45 8.82
CA LEU A 763 40.93 13.42 7.54
C LEU A 763 41.90 13.29 6.36
N SER A 764 41.43 12.76 5.22
CA SER A 764 42.27 12.58 4.02
C SER A 764 42.80 13.89 3.40
N ASN A 765 42.19 15.03 3.73
CA ASN A 765 42.71 16.37 3.41
C ASN A 765 43.81 16.88 4.37
N GLY A 766 44.22 16.07 5.35
CA GLY A 766 45.24 16.38 6.36
C GLY A 766 44.74 17.12 7.60
N GLN A 767 43.49 17.59 7.61
CA GLN A 767 42.87 18.26 8.76
C GLN A 767 42.48 17.25 9.86
N LEU A 768 42.20 17.75 11.06
CA LEU A 768 41.61 16.97 12.14
C LEU A 768 40.09 17.12 12.12
N SER A 769 39.36 16.04 12.45
CA SER A 769 37.92 16.12 12.70
C SER A 769 37.63 16.86 14.01
N SER A 770 36.35 17.21 14.23
CA SER A 770 35.83 17.38 15.58
C SER A 770 35.93 16.05 16.36
N PRO A 771 35.86 16.08 17.71
CA PRO A 771 35.75 14.87 18.51
C PRO A 771 34.51 14.07 18.11
N LEU A 772 34.72 12.83 17.68
CA LEU A 772 33.68 11.90 17.25
C LEU A 772 33.26 11.03 18.43
N HIS A 773 31.95 10.90 18.70
CA HIS A 773 31.48 9.94 19.69
C HIS A 773 31.44 8.55 19.07
N VAL A 774 32.29 7.66 19.59
CA VAL A 774 32.48 6.29 19.09
C VAL A 774 31.98 5.33 20.14
N SER A 775 30.94 4.56 19.82
CA SER A 775 30.39 3.49 20.66
C SER A 775 30.75 2.14 20.07
N ARG A 776 31.40 1.24 20.84
CA ARG A 776 31.72 -0.10 20.36
C ARG A 776 30.50 -1.02 20.50
N GLY A 777 29.98 -1.44 19.36
CA GLY A 777 28.75 -2.20 19.24
C GLY A 777 28.23 -2.23 17.82
N GLY A 778 26.96 -2.59 17.66
CA GLY A 778 26.27 -2.51 16.39
C GLY A 778 25.34 -3.68 16.11
N TYR A 779 24.68 -3.59 14.96
CA TYR A 779 23.48 -4.34 14.62
C TYR A 779 23.73 -5.53 13.66
N THR A 780 24.95 -6.07 13.62
CA THR A 780 25.34 -7.15 12.69
C THR A 780 25.70 -8.47 13.37
N GLY A 781 25.93 -8.43 14.69
CA GLY A 781 26.51 -9.55 15.44
C GLY A 781 28.00 -9.78 15.18
N GLU A 782 28.67 -8.98 14.36
CA GLU A 782 30.14 -8.88 14.34
C GLU A 782 30.63 -7.86 15.38
N ASP A 783 31.94 -7.77 15.57
CA ASP A 783 32.54 -6.62 16.25
C ASP A 783 32.43 -5.35 15.39
N GLY A 784 32.53 -4.18 16.00
CA GLY A 784 32.43 -2.92 15.29
C GLY A 784 32.12 -1.71 16.16
N PHE A 785 31.97 -0.56 15.52
CA PHE A 785 31.74 0.74 16.14
C PHE A 785 30.61 1.48 15.43
N GLU A 786 29.80 2.19 16.20
CA GLU A 786 28.89 3.25 15.71
C GLU A 786 29.55 4.60 16.01
N ILE A 787 29.70 5.41 14.96
CA ILE A 787 30.46 6.66 14.97
C ILE A 787 29.49 7.79 14.68
N SER A 788 29.23 8.63 15.69
CA SER A 788 28.41 9.84 15.58
C SER A 788 29.29 11.01 15.14
N ILE A 789 28.85 11.72 14.11
CA ILE A 789 29.65 12.71 13.37
C ILE A 789 28.84 13.98 13.17
N LYS A 790 29.45 15.16 13.32
CA LYS A 790 28.78 16.44 13.04
C LYS A 790 28.29 16.50 11.58
N PRO A 791 27.16 17.19 11.30
CA PRO A 791 26.57 17.24 9.95
C PRO A 791 27.60 17.62 8.87
N GLU A 792 28.34 18.70 9.10
CA GLU A 792 29.35 19.29 8.23
C GLU A 792 30.58 18.38 7.95
N GLU A 793 30.89 17.44 8.84
CA GLU A 793 32.06 16.54 8.72
C GLU A 793 31.69 15.14 8.20
N THR A 794 30.40 14.80 8.15
CA THR A 794 29.91 13.43 7.92
C THR A 794 30.45 12.81 6.63
N VAL A 795 30.46 13.54 5.52
CA VAL A 795 31.01 13.07 4.24
C VAL A 795 32.53 12.91 4.29
N ALA A 796 33.24 13.85 4.93
CA ALA A 796 34.70 13.84 4.99
C ALA A 796 35.25 12.69 5.85
N VAL A 797 34.65 12.45 7.02
CA VAL A 797 34.96 11.31 7.90
C VAL A 797 34.69 9.99 7.18
N THR A 798 33.51 9.86 6.55
CA THR A 798 33.11 8.63 5.84
C THR A 798 34.04 8.33 4.65
N LYS A 799 34.39 9.34 3.85
CA LYS A 799 35.38 9.20 2.77
C LYS A 799 36.75 8.81 3.30
N THR A 800 37.22 9.46 4.37
CA THR A 800 38.52 9.15 4.98
C THR A 800 38.62 7.67 5.37
N LEU A 801 37.58 7.09 5.98
CA LEU A 801 37.53 5.65 6.29
C LEU A 801 37.63 4.78 5.03
N LEU A 802 36.85 5.09 3.99
CA LEU A 802 36.81 4.37 2.70
C LEU A 802 38.08 4.54 1.85
N GLU A 803 38.81 5.64 2.01
CA GLU A 803 40.06 5.93 1.29
C GLU A 803 41.27 5.32 2.01
N THR A 804 41.24 5.25 3.35
CA THR A 804 42.34 4.68 4.17
C THR A 804 42.36 3.15 4.13
N ALA A 805 41.18 2.52 4.05
CA ALA A 805 41.06 1.07 3.91
C ALA A 805 40.74 0.71 2.46
N THR A 806 41.59 -0.11 1.83
CA THR A 806 41.40 -0.51 0.42
C THR A 806 40.07 -1.28 0.22
N PRO A 807 39.51 -1.34 -1.00
CA PRO A 807 38.22 -2.01 -1.27
C PRO A 807 38.18 -3.50 -0.91
N GLU A 808 39.33 -4.15 -0.77
CA GLU A 808 39.46 -5.54 -0.29
C GLU A 808 39.25 -5.65 1.23
N ARG A 809 39.40 -4.55 1.97
CA ARG A 809 39.32 -4.48 3.44
C ARG A 809 38.06 -3.78 3.96
N LEU A 810 37.59 -2.75 3.26
CA LEU A 810 36.38 -1.99 3.62
C LEU A 810 35.53 -1.69 2.39
N GLN A 811 34.22 -1.89 2.51
CA GLN A 811 33.24 -1.45 1.50
C GLN A 811 32.00 -0.88 2.17
N LEU A 812 31.24 -0.08 1.42
CA LEU A 812 29.88 0.28 1.81
C LEU A 812 28.97 -0.95 1.76
N ALA A 813 28.08 -1.10 2.74
CA ALA A 813 27.08 -2.16 2.78
C ALA A 813 25.67 -1.61 2.99
N GLY A 814 24.70 -2.23 2.33
CA GLY A 814 23.31 -1.75 2.26
C GLY A 814 22.36 -2.49 3.21
N LEU A 815 21.12 -1.99 3.29
CA LEU A 815 20.08 -2.53 4.17
C LEU A 815 19.83 -4.03 3.99
N GLY A 816 19.98 -4.59 2.78
CA GLY A 816 19.80 -6.03 2.55
C GLY A 816 20.86 -6.91 3.25
N ALA A 817 22.11 -6.42 3.31
CA ALA A 817 23.16 -7.11 4.05
C ALA A 817 22.91 -6.98 5.56
N ARG A 818 22.55 -5.78 6.03
CA ARG A 818 22.16 -5.51 7.42
C ARG A 818 21.02 -6.42 7.89
N ASP A 819 19.95 -6.55 7.10
CA ASP A 819 18.76 -7.37 7.42
C ASP A 819 19.08 -8.87 7.56
N SER A 820 20.02 -9.40 6.76
CA SER A 820 20.45 -10.80 6.91
C SER A 820 21.46 -11.00 8.07
N LEU A 821 22.34 -10.03 8.34
CA LEU A 821 23.29 -10.07 9.47
C LEU A 821 22.55 -9.99 10.82
N ARG A 822 21.64 -9.03 10.98
CA ARG A 822 20.83 -8.84 12.20
C ARG A 822 19.93 -10.05 12.49
N LEU A 823 19.39 -10.67 11.44
CA LEU A 823 18.54 -11.86 11.57
C LEU A 823 19.35 -13.06 12.06
N GLU A 824 20.56 -13.28 11.52
CA GLU A 824 21.50 -14.29 12.04
C GLU A 824 21.91 -14.02 13.49
N ALA A 825 22.07 -12.75 13.87
CA ALA A 825 22.32 -12.30 15.25
C ALA A 825 21.06 -12.35 16.16
N GLY A 826 19.88 -12.72 15.64
CA GLY A 826 18.63 -12.82 16.41
C GLY A 826 18.07 -11.48 16.91
N MET A 827 18.51 -10.37 16.31
CA MET A 827 18.12 -9.01 16.69
C MET A 827 16.73 -8.65 16.18
N CYS A 828 15.97 -7.93 17.03
CA CYS A 828 14.65 -7.40 16.70
C CYS A 828 14.77 -6.20 15.76
N LEU A 829 13.81 -6.08 14.83
CA LEU A 829 13.54 -4.85 14.09
C LEU A 829 12.17 -4.31 14.52
N TYR A 830 12.09 -3.05 14.97
CA TYR A 830 10.81 -2.43 15.33
C TYR A 830 9.86 -2.35 14.11
N GLY A 831 8.55 -2.42 14.36
CA GLY A 831 7.51 -2.49 13.34
C GLY A 831 7.32 -3.88 12.72
N HIS A 832 8.27 -4.80 12.93
CA HIS A 832 8.22 -6.19 12.45
C HIS A 832 8.26 -7.19 13.62
N ASP A 833 9.33 -7.17 14.42
CA ASP A 833 9.54 -8.09 15.54
C ASP A 833 9.09 -7.51 16.90
N LEU A 834 8.85 -6.20 16.97
CA LEU A 834 8.37 -5.45 18.14
C LEU A 834 7.33 -4.42 17.70
N ASP A 835 6.32 -4.19 18.53
CA ASP A 835 5.25 -3.21 18.33
C ASP A 835 4.71 -2.71 19.68
N ASP A 836 3.81 -1.71 19.64
CA ASP A 836 3.16 -1.13 20.82
C ASP A 836 2.32 -2.15 21.64
N THR A 837 2.04 -3.34 21.10
CA THR A 837 1.31 -4.44 21.78
C THR A 837 2.23 -5.44 22.47
N THR A 838 3.52 -5.39 22.17
CA THR A 838 4.52 -6.39 22.56
C THR A 838 5.28 -5.90 23.80
N THR A 839 5.33 -6.70 24.86
CA THR A 839 6.15 -6.37 26.04
C THR A 839 7.59 -6.91 25.90
N PRO A 840 8.56 -6.39 26.68
CA PRO A 840 9.91 -6.94 26.70
C PRO A 840 9.99 -8.42 27.09
N VAL A 841 8.98 -8.98 27.79
CA VAL A 841 8.97 -10.40 28.16
C VAL A 841 8.48 -11.28 27.00
N GLU A 842 7.50 -10.81 26.22
CA GLU A 842 7.04 -11.50 25.01
C GLU A 842 8.13 -11.49 23.92
N GLY A 843 8.80 -10.35 23.73
CA GLY A 843 9.90 -10.17 22.78
C GLY A 843 11.18 -10.94 23.11
N SER A 844 11.20 -11.74 24.18
CA SER A 844 12.40 -12.41 24.70
C SER A 844 13.54 -11.42 25.04
N LEU A 845 13.17 -10.20 25.44
CA LEU A 845 14.04 -9.09 25.82
C LEU A 845 14.12 -8.86 27.34
N SER A 846 13.66 -9.80 28.18
CA SER A 846 13.69 -9.68 29.66
C SER A 846 15.03 -9.24 30.27
N TRP A 847 16.14 -9.38 29.54
CA TRP A 847 17.47 -8.92 29.91
C TRP A 847 17.64 -7.40 29.92
N VAL A 848 16.80 -6.62 29.20
CA VAL A 848 16.82 -5.14 29.26
C VAL A 848 16.25 -4.60 30.58
N VAL A 849 15.51 -5.41 31.33
CA VAL A 849 15.00 -5.06 32.66
C VAL A 849 16.13 -5.20 33.68
N GLY A 850 16.65 -4.07 34.15
CA GLY A 850 17.80 -3.98 35.05
C GLY A 850 17.60 -4.76 36.36
N LYS A 851 18.67 -5.32 36.92
CA LYS A 851 18.61 -6.25 38.07
C LYS A 851 17.87 -5.66 39.28
N GLU A 852 18.04 -4.37 39.56
CA GLU A 852 17.38 -3.67 40.66
C GLU A 852 15.93 -3.32 40.28
N ARG A 853 15.71 -2.84 39.05
CA ARG A 853 14.38 -2.58 38.48
C ARG A 853 13.43 -3.80 38.52
N ARG A 854 13.97 -5.03 38.43
CA ARG A 854 13.19 -6.28 38.60
C ARG A 854 12.61 -6.50 40.00
N LYS A 855 13.10 -5.79 41.01
CA LYS A 855 12.57 -5.80 42.38
C LYS A 855 11.73 -4.56 42.65
N ASP A 856 12.27 -3.41 42.27
CA ASP A 856 11.82 -2.10 42.76
C ASP A 856 10.82 -1.42 41.80
N GLY A 857 10.75 -1.87 40.54
CA GLY A 857 9.85 -1.30 39.53
C GLY A 857 10.18 0.15 39.18
N GLY A 858 9.15 0.99 39.17
CA GLY A 858 9.24 2.44 38.93
C GLY A 858 9.46 2.83 37.47
N PHE A 859 9.15 1.93 36.53
CA PHE A 859 9.15 2.20 35.08
C PHE A 859 7.76 1.95 34.51
N HIS A 860 7.46 2.55 33.36
CA HIS A 860 6.16 2.38 32.70
C HIS A 860 5.81 0.90 32.45
N GLY A 861 4.66 0.46 32.97
CA GLY A 861 4.16 -0.90 32.80
C GLY A 861 4.87 -1.97 33.65
N ASP A 862 5.64 -1.56 34.68
CA ASP A 862 6.25 -2.47 35.65
C ASP A 862 5.24 -3.44 36.28
N GLU A 863 4.05 -2.98 36.65
CA GLU A 863 2.96 -3.80 37.17
C GLU A 863 2.58 -4.99 36.28
N VAL A 864 2.75 -4.86 34.96
CA VAL A 864 2.53 -5.93 33.97
C VAL A 864 3.82 -6.73 33.79
N ILE A 865 4.91 -6.05 33.45
CA ILE A 865 6.19 -6.67 33.08
C ILE A 865 6.76 -7.51 34.23
N LEU A 866 6.72 -7.03 35.47
CA LEU A 866 7.21 -7.77 36.64
C LEU A 866 6.40 -9.05 36.91
N LYS A 867 5.08 -9.03 36.68
CA LYS A 867 4.22 -10.22 36.77
C LYS A 867 4.50 -11.21 35.63
N GLN A 868 4.80 -10.72 34.43
CA GLN A 868 5.15 -11.54 33.26
C GLN A 868 6.53 -12.20 33.40
N LEU A 869 7.50 -11.53 34.05
CA LEU A 869 8.83 -12.08 34.33
C LEU A 869 8.78 -13.32 35.24
N VAL A 870 7.77 -13.43 36.09
CA VAL A 870 7.52 -14.61 36.93
C VAL A 870 6.71 -15.64 36.11
N PRO A 871 7.20 -16.89 35.92
CA PRO A 871 6.44 -17.92 35.20
C PRO A 871 5.10 -18.25 35.87
N LYS A 872 4.10 -18.67 35.08
CA LYS A 872 2.78 -19.12 35.58
C LYS A 872 2.89 -20.20 36.68
N SER A 873 3.86 -21.11 36.55
CA SER A 873 4.16 -22.15 37.56
C SER A 873 4.71 -21.64 38.89
N LYS A 874 5.05 -20.35 39.00
CA LYS A 874 5.52 -19.67 40.21
C LYS A 874 4.56 -18.56 40.67
N GLY A 875 3.31 -18.55 40.19
CA GLY A 875 2.29 -17.59 40.57
C GLY A 875 2.33 -16.24 39.84
N GLY A 876 3.19 -16.08 38.83
CA GLY A 876 3.18 -14.92 37.94
C GLY A 876 2.14 -15.03 36.82
N SER A 877 1.95 -13.96 36.05
CA SER A 877 1.09 -14.01 34.85
C SER A 877 1.76 -14.74 33.69
N GLY A 878 3.10 -14.81 33.65
CA GLY A 878 3.84 -15.30 32.48
C GLY A 878 3.45 -14.54 31.20
N VAL A 879 3.53 -15.21 30.04
CA VAL A 879 3.11 -14.65 28.74
C VAL A 879 2.29 -15.68 27.95
N GLU A 880 1.62 -15.24 26.89
CA GLU A 880 0.80 -16.11 26.03
C GLU A 880 1.49 -16.45 24.70
N ARG A 881 2.35 -15.56 24.22
CA ARG A 881 3.24 -15.74 23.06
C ARG A 881 4.69 -15.42 23.44
N ARG A 882 5.65 -15.96 22.67
CA ARG A 882 7.08 -15.66 22.81
C ARG A 882 7.75 -15.52 21.44
N ARG A 883 8.70 -14.59 21.35
CA ARG A 883 9.60 -14.46 20.20
C ARG A 883 10.61 -15.62 20.19
N VAL A 884 10.67 -16.34 19.08
CA VAL A 884 11.56 -17.49 18.85
C VAL A 884 12.25 -17.39 17.48
N GLY A 885 13.35 -18.13 17.33
CA GLY A 885 13.96 -18.39 16.02
C GLY A 885 13.39 -19.67 15.41
N LEU A 886 13.37 -19.74 14.08
CA LEU A 886 13.01 -20.92 13.28
C LEU A 886 14.07 -21.20 12.23
N ILE A 887 14.36 -22.49 11.99
CA ILE A 887 15.01 -22.97 10.76
C ILE A 887 13.91 -23.57 9.87
N VAL A 888 13.84 -23.18 8.60
CA VAL A 888 12.75 -23.54 7.68
C VAL A 888 13.26 -24.34 6.47
N GLU A 889 12.66 -25.50 6.21
CA GLU A 889 13.00 -26.35 5.07
C GLU A 889 12.39 -25.86 3.74
N GLY A 890 13.20 -25.89 2.68
CA GLY A 890 12.74 -25.59 1.31
C GLY A 890 12.72 -24.10 1.01
N ALA A 891 11.53 -23.51 0.89
CA ALA A 891 11.37 -22.10 0.53
C ALA A 891 11.44 -21.21 1.79
N PRO A 892 12.10 -20.03 1.74
CA PRO A 892 12.13 -19.11 2.87
C PRO A 892 10.71 -18.64 3.19
N ALA A 893 10.28 -18.91 4.40
CA ALA A 893 9.06 -18.34 4.97
C ALA A 893 9.31 -16.87 5.30
N ARG A 894 8.30 -16.03 5.05
CA ARG A 894 8.39 -14.57 5.15
C ARG A 894 7.45 -14.06 6.23
N GLU A 895 7.57 -12.77 6.54
CA GLU A 895 6.61 -12.03 7.36
C GLU A 895 5.16 -12.38 7.03
N GLY A 896 4.33 -12.52 8.06
CA GLY A 896 2.93 -12.95 7.95
C GLY A 896 2.71 -14.45 7.69
N THR A 897 3.76 -15.24 7.41
CA THR A 897 3.60 -16.70 7.21
C THR A 897 3.11 -17.35 8.50
N GLU A 898 2.01 -18.11 8.42
CA GLU A 898 1.43 -18.81 9.55
C GLU A 898 2.30 -20.00 10.00
N ILE A 899 2.35 -20.20 11.31
CA ILE A 899 2.97 -21.36 11.97
C ILE A 899 1.84 -22.23 12.52
N ILE A 900 1.88 -23.52 12.20
CA ILE A 900 0.91 -24.52 12.63
C ILE A 900 1.59 -25.68 13.37
N ASN A 901 0.86 -26.35 14.26
CA ASN A 901 1.30 -27.60 14.86
C ASN A 901 1.01 -28.83 13.97
N GLU A 902 1.38 -30.02 14.42
CA GLU A 902 1.17 -31.29 13.71
C GLU A 902 -0.32 -31.58 13.43
N ASN A 903 -1.24 -31.07 14.25
CA ASN A 903 -2.69 -31.17 14.06
C ASN A 903 -3.22 -30.18 13.01
N GLY A 904 -2.40 -29.23 12.54
CA GLY A 904 -2.78 -28.16 11.63
C GLY A 904 -3.38 -26.92 12.30
N GLU A 905 -3.37 -26.84 13.63
CA GLU A 905 -3.85 -25.68 14.37
C GLU A 905 -2.83 -24.53 14.29
N LYS A 906 -3.30 -23.29 14.08
CA LYS A 906 -2.45 -22.09 14.08
C LYS A 906 -1.92 -21.82 15.49
N ILE A 907 -0.59 -21.82 15.63
CA ILE A 907 0.13 -21.59 16.90
C ILE A 907 1.03 -20.36 16.87
N GLY A 908 1.17 -19.67 15.74
CA GLY A 908 2.02 -18.50 15.62
C GLY A 908 2.08 -17.90 14.21
N HIS A 909 2.97 -16.93 14.03
CA HIS A 909 3.30 -16.33 12.74
C HIS A 909 4.76 -15.88 12.71
N ILE A 910 5.32 -15.77 11.51
CA ILE A 910 6.65 -15.22 11.26
C ILE A 910 6.59 -13.70 11.16
N THR A 911 7.53 -13.02 11.81
CA THR A 911 7.73 -11.56 11.78
C THR A 911 8.84 -11.19 10.79
N SER A 912 10.00 -11.85 10.87
CA SER A 912 11.13 -11.63 9.97
C SER A 912 11.62 -12.94 9.34
N GLY A 913 12.03 -12.96 8.07
CA GLY A 913 12.53 -14.20 7.46
C GLY A 913 13.28 -14.03 6.13
N CYS A 914 14.49 -14.61 6.05
CA CYS A 914 15.32 -14.63 4.85
C CYS A 914 16.24 -15.87 4.79
N PRO A 915 16.86 -16.16 3.63
CA PRO A 915 18.00 -17.06 3.56
C PRO A 915 19.19 -16.50 4.36
N SER A 916 19.85 -17.34 5.16
CA SER A 916 21.10 -17.03 5.87
C SER A 916 22.30 -17.32 4.97
N PRO A 917 23.10 -16.31 4.56
CA PRO A 917 24.30 -16.52 3.75
C PRO A 917 25.41 -17.26 4.50
N THR A 918 25.46 -17.20 5.83
CA THR A 918 26.45 -17.91 6.66
C THR A 918 26.11 -19.39 6.85
N LEU A 919 24.83 -19.72 7.09
CA LEU A 919 24.40 -21.09 7.43
C LEU A 919 23.95 -21.92 6.22
N GLY A 920 23.68 -21.29 5.07
CA GLY A 920 23.10 -21.95 3.90
C GLY A 920 21.68 -22.49 4.12
N LYS A 921 20.94 -21.93 5.10
CA LYS A 921 19.59 -22.34 5.51
C LYS A 921 18.64 -21.15 5.48
N ASN A 922 17.34 -21.39 5.38
CA ASN A 922 16.36 -20.33 5.65
C ASN A 922 16.16 -20.20 7.16
N ILE A 923 16.24 -18.97 7.67
CA ILE A 923 15.99 -18.64 9.06
C ILE A 923 14.86 -17.62 9.17
N ALA A 924 14.14 -17.63 10.28
CA ALA A 924 13.07 -16.69 10.56
C ALA A 924 12.94 -16.38 12.06
N ILE A 925 12.50 -15.18 12.39
CA ILE A 925 12.01 -14.79 13.73
C ILE A 925 10.49 -14.86 13.70
N ALA A 926 9.89 -15.28 14.80
CA ALA A 926 8.45 -15.52 14.90
C ALA A 926 7.92 -15.31 16.31
N TYR A 927 6.62 -15.01 16.43
CA TYR A 927 5.87 -15.22 17.67
C TYR A 927 5.14 -16.55 17.64
N ILE A 928 5.35 -17.35 18.68
CA ILE A 928 4.70 -18.65 18.87
C ILE A 928 4.02 -18.72 20.25
N LYS A 929 2.90 -19.45 20.34
CA LYS A 929 2.15 -19.70 21.57
C LYS A 929 3.05 -20.30 22.66
N ASP A 930 2.89 -19.84 23.90
CA ASP A 930 3.62 -20.36 25.05
C ASP A 930 3.38 -21.88 25.20
N GLY A 931 4.43 -22.61 25.61
CA GLY A 931 4.48 -24.07 25.54
C GLY A 931 5.17 -24.63 24.28
N PHE A 932 5.04 -23.97 23.12
CA PHE A 932 5.69 -24.41 21.85
C PHE A 932 7.07 -23.79 21.61
N HIS A 933 7.52 -22.88 22.47
CA HIS A 933 8.74 -22.07 22.30
C HIS A 933 10.08 -22.80 22.57
N LYS A 934 10.08 -24.11 22.86
CA LYS A 934 11.30 -24.83 23.26
C LYS A 934 12.20 -25.09 22.05
N ASN A 935 13.50 -24.88 22.22
CA ASN A 935 14.49 -25.23 21.18
C ASN A 935 14.40 -26.72 20.81
N GLY A 936 14.36 -27.00 19.52
CA GLY A 936 14.17 -28.34 18.95
C GLY A 936 12.72 -28.71 18.65
N THR A 937 11.71 -27.95 19.11
CA THR A 937 10.30 -28.24 18.84
C THR A 937 10.00 -28.22 17.33
N PRO A 938 9.46 -29.30 16.75
CA PRO A 938 9.04 -29.32 15.35
C PRO A 938 7.73 -28.54 15.16
N VAL A 939 7.63 -27.81 14.07
CA VAL A 939 6.44 -27.07 13.64
C VAL A 939 6.31 -27.12 12.12
N GLU A 940 5.18 -26.71 11.55
CA GLU A 940 5.05 -26.46 10.12
C GLU A 940 4.77 -24.98 9.84
N VAL A 941 5.18 -24.49 8.67
CA VAL A 941 4.90 -23.14 8.18
C VAL A 941 4.23 -23.17 6.81
N VAL A 942 3.23 -22.31 6.58
CA VAL A 942 2.37 -22.37 5.38
C VAL A 942 2.87 -21.43 4.28
N VAL A 943 3.90 -21.86 3.54
CA VAL A 943 4.53 -21.03 2.49
C VAL A 943 3.80 -21.23 1.15
N ARG A 944 3.09 -20.19 0.68
CA ARG A 944 2.32 -20.20 -0.58
C ARG A 944 1.34 -21.39 -0.66
N GLY A 945 0.54 -21.56 0.40
CA GLY A 945 -0.42 -22.67 0.53
C GLY A 945 0.19 -24.05 0.75
N LYS A 946 1.53 -24.19 0.82
CA LYS A 946 2.21 -25.46 1.05
C LYS A 946 2.82 -25.50 2.45
N LYS A 947 2.42 -26.49 3.24
CA LYS A 947 3.06 -26.83 4.51
C LYS A 947 4.54 -27.16 4.28
N ARG A 948 5.43 -26.56 5.06
CA ARG A 948 6.87 -26.79 5.09
C ARG A 948 7.29 -27.10 6.53
N LYS A 949 8.17 -28.08 6.71
CA LYS A 949 8.75 -28.34 8.02
C LYS A 949 9.61 -27.17 8.45
N ALA A 950 9.50 -26.82 9.73
CA ALA A 950 10.39 -25.92 10.41
C ALA A 950 10.68 -26.43 11.82
N GLN A 951 11.72 -25.91 12.44
CA GLN A 951 12.09 -26.27 13.80
C GLN A 951 12.42 -25.02 14.60
N VAL A 952 11.92 -24.93 15.83
CA VAL A 952 12.28 -23.88 16.78
C VAL A 952 13.77 -23.98 17.08
N ALA A 953 14.49 -22.90 16.84
CA ALA A 953 15.93 -22.82 16.95
C ALA A 953 16.33 -21.71 17.94
N LYS A 954 17.39 -21.98 18.72
CA LYS A 954 17.99 -21.01 19.63
C LYS A 954 18.57 -19.84 18.83
N MET A 955 18.29 -18.62 19.28
CA MET A 955 18.94 -17.40 18.81
C MET A 955 20.09 -17.00 19.76
N PRO A 956 21.16 -16.34 19.27
CA PRO A 956 21.42 -16.04 17.85
C PRO A 956 21.68 -17.32 17.04
N PHE A 957 21.37 -17.30 15.74
CA PHE A 957 21.60 -18.44 14.84
C PHE A 957 23.08 -18.62 14.49
N VAL A 958 23.81 -17.51 14.41
CA VAL A 958 25.26 -17.45 14.29
C VAL A 958 25.81 -16.78 15.56
N PRO A 959 26.78 -17.38 16.29
CA PRO A 959 27.33 -16.76 17.49
C PRO A 959 27.89 -15.37 17.22
N SER A 960 27.48 -14.39 18.03
CA SER A 960 27.95 -13.00 17.90
C SER A 960 29.42 -12.87 18.30
N LYS A 961 30.20 -12.11 17.53
CA LYS A 961 31.64 -11.87 17.75
C LYS A 961 31.96 -10.54 18.43
N PHE A 962 31.02 -9.97 19.19
CA PHE A 962 31.22 -8.71 19.91
C PHE A 962 32.48 -8.76 20.80
N TRP A 963 33.34 -7.74 20.69
CA TRP A 963 34.55 -7.66 21.49
C TRP A 963 34.27 -7.50 22.98
N LYS A 964 34.85 -8.39 23.79
CA LYS A 964 34.73 -8.39 25.26
C LYS A 964 36.10 -8.51 25.94
N GLY A 965 37.13 -8.08 25.22
CA GLY A 965 38.53 -8.41 25.51
C GLY A 965 38.88 -9.82 25.05
N ASP A 966 40.16 -10.15 25.15
CA ASP A 966 40.63 -11.52 24.98
C ASP A 966 39.94 -12.43 26.01
N ALA A 967 39.53 -13.63 25.57
CA ALA A 967 39.08 -14.64 26.50
C ALA A 967 40.22 -14.94 27.48
N LYS A 968 39.97 -14.80 28.79
CA LYS A 968 40.95 -15.20 29.82
C LYS A 968 41.35 -16.66 29.55
N ALA A 969 42.62 -16.84 29.24
CA ALA A 969 43.24 -18.13 28.94
C ALA A 969 43.16 -19.11 30.12
#